data_AF-A0A5C3FBT0-F1
#
_entry.id   AF-A0A5C3FBT0-F1
#
_cell.length_a   1.000
_cell.length_b   1.000
_cell.length_c   1.000
_cell.angle_alpha   90.00
_cell.angle_beta   90.00
_cell.angle_gamma   90.00
#
_symmetry.space_group_name_H-M   'P 1'
#
loop_
_entity.id
_entity.type
_entity.pdbx_description
1 polymer ?
#
loop_
_entity_poly.entity_id
_entity_poly.type
_entity_poly.pdbx_seq_one_letter_code
_entity_poly.pdbx_strand_id
1 'polypeptide(L)'
;MTTPTRHDSAPSPLSQLPTELLYHCFRLAASLDPHTARSLAYVSRTVCHWTISQRWSTIVCTTPQQVVALWLFLIESQHNDDTDAHPHPPPSGSGSGAPPTPRYISCPASRPGSYTRNLFIDTTPCGATTHVDPGTTTPYEDLLTLSSRLQLQRERDALAHAAALSTSQPPPAWETLQRTKLAPTRASSRLSGLLYHFPALDHLALGATEMQLFQPSLISTSPVEMMLVYDGNDTLISDVFLSGVEELAHWSDDVESSGSQRGAGNMTATLGGIRRRLKRLHVVGIDPRSQLAGVAMPVKILEPLRAGSTSPGSLIHALSYNAPPLLDEATSNGDQTNGDGHGDVDGASRSPLATVREQAIRALSLPSAPLSRQRTSQGLTHLRYDTKRFSFRPSEIIASRLRSFVQELDLAPAAGSAAAGGENGERAGETRTTYTHTGPRHAAPVAGSGSDHSLLGQMSRTSGGSGGETSPSSSFSSIPATPVSKLLESWGVGQLHRLQLCWDPPASSSTSSSSSTPAAASTPAAAAAGAVEEEQDAEDVWPRERSDVWTSTSSGSGLLPLVFPPTNSSSSSSSSATGGGAVVDASSAVFAAEFADSIRHLYGWTQMTQRQRWIASQGEYVDRIEAGFTASDNAALSRIQERFTRQLRDESLLAAAPRATDHDAAAAAAAESDRLRYRARPPCEFVSLGGVTAAFTKQHRIDVFLDRSRGGQGSWPSTT
;
A
#
# COMPACT_ATOMS: atom_id res chain seq x y z
N MET A 1 -23.91 32.82 -65.93
CA MET A 1 -23.40 31.45 -65.62
C MET A 1 -21.89 31.50 -65.72
N THR A 2 -21.22 31.70 -64.60
CA THR A 2 -19.75 31.67 -64.45
C THR A 2 -19.49 30.84 -63.20
N THR A 3 -18.99 29.62 -63.40
CA THR A 3 -18.56 28.71 -62.33
C THR A 3 -17.33 29.31 -61.64
N PRO A 4 -17.31 29.41 -60.30
CA PRO A 4 -16.14 29.89 -59.58
C PRO A 4 -15.01 28.86 -59.70
N THR A 5 -13.92 29.27 -60.33
CA THR A 5 -12.66 28.53 -60.40
C THR A 5 -12.09 28.36 -59.00
N ARG A 6 -11.98 27.11 -58.56
CA ARG A 6 -11.37 26.68 -57.32
C ARG A 6 -9.90 27.12 -57.32
N HIS A 7 -9.58 28.15 -56.54
CA HIS A 7 -8.20 28.54 -56.28
C HIS A 7 -7.52 27.44 -55.48
N ASP A 8 -6.61 26.70 -56.13
CA ASP A 8 -5.62 25.86 -55.47
C ASP A 8 -4.66 26.76 -54.69
N SER A 9 -5.02 27.08 -53.44
CA SER A 9 -4.14 27.73 -52.49
C SER A 9 -2.98 26.77 -52.20
N ALA A 10 -1.76 27.17 -52.62
CA ALA A 10 -0.53 26.46 -52.32
C ALA A 10 -0.48 26.08 -50.82
N PRO A 11 -0.16 24.82 -50.47
CA PRO A 11 -0.10 24.41 -49.08
C PRO A 11 0.96 25.25 -48.37
N SER A 12 0.55 25.98 -47.33
CA SER A 12 1.44 26.82 -46.53
C SER A 12 2.64 26.00 -46.07
N PRO A 13 3.89 26.43 -46.34
CA PRO A 13 5.12 25.68 -46.05
C PRO A 13 5.48 25.66 -44.55
N LEU A 14 4.52 25.90 -43.66
CA LEU A 14 4.65 25.53 -42.26
C LEU A 14 4.55 24.00 -42.19
N SER A 15 5.65 23.37 -42.54
CA SER A 15 6.13 22.05 -42.13
C SER A 15 5.22 21.40 -41.10
N GLN A 16 4.24 20.64 -41.59
CA GLN A 16 3.40 19.80 -40.75
C GLN A 16 4.34 18.84 -40.03
N LEU A 17 4.41 18.97 -38.70
CA LEU A 17 5.14 18.02 -37.88
C LEU A 17 4.63 16.61 -38.21
N PRO A 18 5.52 15.61 -38.36
CA PRO A 18 5.13 14.22 -38.48
C PRO A 18 4.05 13.84 -37.46
N THR A 19 3.07 13.06 -37.90
CA THR A 19 1.90 12.68 -37.09
C THR A 19 2.32 11.96 -35.81
N GLU A 20 3.43 11.22 -35.87
CA GLU A 20 4.07 10.52 -34.76
C GLU A 20 4.59 11.49 -33.70
N LEU A 21 5.21 12.61 -34.12
CA LEU A 21 5.67 13.64 -33.18
C LEU A 21 4.49 14.35 -32.53
N LEU A 22 3.44 14.67 -33.30
CA LEU A 22 2.21 15.23 -32.75
C LEU A 22 1.57 14.28 -31.73
N TYR A 23 1.49 12.98 -32.04
CA TYR A 23 1.02 11.95 -31.11
C TYR A 23 1.79 11.97 -29.79
N HIS A 24 3.12 11.96 -29.85
CA HIS A 24 3.96 11.98 -28.64
C HIS A 24 3.83 13.29 -27.86
N CYS A 25 3.81 14.45 -28.53
CA CYS A 25 3.61 15.75 -27.89
C CYS A 25 2.26 15.83 -27.18
N PHE A 26 1.16 15.46 -27.84
CA PHE A 26 -0.17 15.48 -27.23
C PHE A 26 -0.30 14.48 -26.08
N ARG A 27 0.28 13.29 -26.21
CA ARG A 27 0.25 12.28 -25.15
C ARG A 27 1.07 12.72 -23.93
N LEU A 28 2.24 13.33 -24.15
CA LEU A 28 3.07 13.87 -23.08
C LEU A 28 2.36 15.05 -22.39
N ALA A 29 1.83 16.00 -23.16
CA ALA A 29 1.07 17.13 -22.62
C ALA A 29 -0.14 16.67 -21.79
N ALA A 30 -0.89 15.68 -22.29
CA ALA A 30 -2.00 15.06 -21.57
C ALA A 30 -1.56 14.30 -20.30
N SER A 31 -0.35 13.75 -20.26
CA SER A 31 0.18 13.05 -19.08
C SER A 31 0.69 13.99 -17.99
N LEU A 32 1.15 15.20 -18.37
CA LEU A 32 1.68 16.19 -17.44
C LEU A 32 0.56 16.96 -16.74
N ASP A 33 -0.54 17.23 -17.44
CA ASP A 33 -1.68 17.97 -16.89
C ASP A 33 -3.04 17.33 -17.28
N PRO A 34 -3.84 16.87 -16.29
CA PRO A 34 -5.18 16.34 -16.53
C PRO A 34 -6.13 17.34 -17.21
N HIS A 35 -5.98 18.65 -16.97
CA HIS A 35 -6.81 19.66 -17.63
C HIS A 35 -6.47 19.75 -19.12
N THR A 36 -5.19 19.75 -19.45
CA THR A 36 -4.69 19.65 -20.83
C THR A 36 -5.22 18.41 -21.54
N ALA A 37 -5.25 17.24 -20.89
CA ALA A 37 -5.84 16.03 -21.47
C ALA A 37 -7.31 16.20 -21.89
N ARG A 38 -8.10 16.93 -21.11
CA ARG A 38 -9.52 17.24 -21.43
C ARG A 38 -9.63 18.26 -22.54
N SER A 39 -8.86 19.34 -22.50
CA SER A 39 -8.86 20.37 -23.55
C SER A 39 -8.47 19.79 -24.91
N LEU A 40 -7.46 18.91 -24.94
CA LEU A 40 -7.02 18.22 -26.16
C LEU A 40 -8.10 17.31 -26.78
N ALA A 41 -9.04 16.81 -25.97
CA ALA A 41 -10.15 15.98 -26.44
C ALA A 41 -11.08 16.72 -27.41
N TYR A 42 -11.15 18.05 -27.31
CA TYR A 42 -12.02 18.90 -28.13
C TYR A 42 -11.35 19.40 -29.41
N VAL A 43 -10.04 19.17 -29.60
CA VAL A 43 -9.29 19.66 -30.75
C VAL A 43 -9.65 18.91 -32.03
N SER A 44 -9.61 17.58 -32.00
CA SER A 44 -9.99 16.71 -33.13
C SER A 44 -10.28 15.29 -32.66
N ARG A 45 -10.95 14.47 -33.49
CA ARG A 45 -11.18 13.04 -33.16
C ARG A 45 -9.88 12.27 -32.96
N THR A 46 -8.89 12.54 -33.79
CA THR A 46 -7.59 11.87 -33.73
C THR A 46 -6.86 12.20 -32.43
N VAL A 47 -6.80 13.49 -32.05
CA VAL A 47 -6.20 13.91 -30.78
C VAL A 47 -7.00 13.39 -29.59
N CYS A 48 -8.32 13.35 -29.70
CA CYS A 48 -9.20 12.76 -28.70
C CYS A 48 -8.89 11.27 -28.49
N HIS A 49 -8.63 10.51 -29.55
CA HIS A 49 -8.21 9.12 -29.47
C HIS A 49 -6.81 8.99 -28.86
N TRP A 50 -5.85 9.82 -29.27
CA TRP A 50 -4.48 9.79 -28.76
C TRP A 50 -4.35 10.06 -27.26
N THR A 51 -5.24 10.89 -26.72
CA THR A 51 -5.20 11.31 -25.31
C THR A 51 -6.16 10.53 -24.41
N ILE A 52 -6.86 9.53 -24.96
CA ILE A 52 -7.94 8.84 -24.25
C ILE A 52 -7.49 8.14 -22.97
N SER A 53 -6.34 7.46 -23.01
CA SER A 53 -5.80 6.75 -21.86
C SER A 53 -5.51 7.68 -20.69
N GLN A 54 -5.06 8.91 -20.96
CA GLN A 54 -4.75 9.90 -19.94
C GLN A 54 -5.98 10.61 -19.37
N ARG A 55 -7.09 10.66 -20.12
CA ARG A 55 -8.36 11.21 -19.59
C ARG A 55 -9.01 10.27 -18.58
N TRP A 56 -8.86 8.96 -18.81
CA TRP A 56 -9.45 7.91 -17.98
C TRP A 56 -8.49 7.37 -16.91
N SER A 57 -7.23 7.85 -16.88
CA SER A 57 -6.22 7.36 -15.95
C SER A 57 -6.59 7.59 -14.48
N THR A 58 -7.24 8.72 -14.19
CA THR A 58 -7.63 9.13 -12.83
C THR A 58 -9.11 9.46 -12.78
N ILE A 59 -9.86 8.73 -11.95
CA ILE A 59 -11.29 8.94 -11.70
C ILE A 59 -11.50 9.29 -10.23
N VAL A 60 -12.29 10.32 -9.98
CA VAL A 60 -12.67 10.77 -8.64
C VAL A 60 -14.19 10.87 -8.57
N CYS A 61 -14.79 10.10 -7.67
CA CYS A 61 -16.21 10.13 -7.36
C CYS A 61 -16.40 10.60 -5.92
N THR A 62 -17.03 11.76 -5.76
CA THR A 62 -17.31 12.38 -4.47
C THR A 62 -18.79 12.35 -4.10
N THR A 63 -19.68 11.90 -4.98
CA THR A 63 -21.11 11.80 -4.70
C THR A 63 -21.68 10.45 -5.15
N PRO A 64 -22.77 9.94 -4.53
CA PRO A 64 -23.43 8.71 -4.96
C PRO A 64 -23.82 8.73 -6.44
N GLN A 65 -24.30 9.86 -6.93
CA GLN A 65 -24.74 10.02 -8.32
C GLN A 65 -23.57 9.87 -9.31
N GLN A 66 -22.36 10.33 -8.94
CA GLN A 66 -21.17 10.15 -9.77
C GLN A 66 -20.75 8.68 -9.86
N VAL A 67 -20.82 7.93 -8.77
CA VAL A 67 -20.52 6.49 -8.73
C VAL A 67 -21.48 5.73 -9.65
N VAL A 68 -22.75 6.07 -9.57
CA VAL A 68 -23.82 5.48 -10.37
C VAL A 68 -23.66 5.82 -11.85
N ALA A 69 -23.40 7.08 -12.17
CA ALA A 69 -23.16 7.51 -13.55
C ALA A 69 -21.95 6.78 -14.15
N LEU A 70 -20.86 6.63 -13.39
CA LEU A 70 -19.69 5.87 -13.78
C LEU A 70 -20.02 4.39 -14.04
N TRP A 71 -20.78 3.76 -13.15
CA TRP A 71 -21.20 2.36 -13.29
C TRP A 71 -22.10 2.13 -14.50
N LEU A 72 -23.13 2.97 -14.68
CA LEU A 72 -24.02 2.91 -15.83
C LEU A 72 -23.23 3.03 -17.13
N PHE A 73 -22.30 3.99 -17.17
CA PHE A 73 -21.43 4.24 -18.31
C PHE A 73 -20.54 3.03 -18.65
N LEU A 74 -19.91 2.40 -17.65
CA LEU A 74 -19.06 1.22 -17.87
C LEU A 74 -19.86 0.05 -18.43
N ILE A 75 -21.08 -0.16 -17.94
CA ILE A 75 -21.93 -1.28 -18.40
C ILE A 75 -22.48 -1.02 -19.79
N GLU A 76 -22.87 0.20 -20.11
CA GLU A 76 -23.29 0.58 -21.47
C GLU A 76 -22.14 0.41 -22.46
N SER A 77 -20.91 0.79 -22.07
CA SER A 77 -19.72 0.61 -22.92
C SER A 77 -19.42 -0.86 -23.23
N GLN A 78 -19.69 -1.77 -22.30
CA GLN A 78 -19.47 -3.21 -22.52
C GLN A 78 -20.44 -3.82 -23.53
N HIS A 79 -21.68 -3.31 -23.60
CA HIS A 79 -22.66 -3.83 -24.55
C HIS A 79 -22.33 -3.42 -25.99
N ASN A 80 -21.70 -2.26 -26.19
CA ASN A 80 -21.32 -1.77 -27.52
C ASN A 80 -20.16 -2.58 -28.13
N ASP A 81 -19.20 -3.04 -27.31
CA ASP A 81 -18.07 -3.85 -27.78
C ASP A 81 -18.53 -5.18 -28.42
N ASP A 82 -19.60 -5.80 -27.91
CA ASP A 82 -20.12 -7.08 -28.44
C ASP A 82 -20.79 -6.91 -29.82
N THR A 83 -21.34 -5.73 -30.12
CA THR A 83 -22.02 -5.45 -31.39
C THR A 83 -21.07 -5.16 -32.55
N ASP A 84 -19.92 -4.53 -32.29
CA ASP A 84 -18.96 -4.14 -33.35
C ASP A 84 -18.06 -5.31 -33.79
N ALA A 85 -17.99 -6.40 -33.02
CA ALA A 85 -17.21 -7.59 -33.36
C ALA A 85 -17.75 -8.34 -34.60
N HIS A 86 -18.97 -8.04 -35.04
CA HIS A 86 -19.52 -8.53 -36.30
C HIS A 86 -19.57 -7.37 -37.30
N PRO A 87 -18.57 -7.21 -38.20
CA PRO A 87 -18.65 -6.23 -39.26
C PRO A 87 -19.82 -6.61 -40.16
N HIS A 88 -20.98 -5.98 -39.93
CA HIS A 88 -22.10 -6.12 -40.84
C HIS A 88 -21.62 -5.66 -42.22
N PRO A 89 -21.83 -6.48 -43.27
CA PRO A 89 -21.50 -6.07 -44.62
C PRO A 89 -22.21 -4.74 -44.91
N PRO A 90 -21.52 -3.78 -45.56
CA PRO A 90 -22.11 -2.47 -45.83
C PRO A 90 -23.47 -2.68 -46.52
N PRO A 91 -24.55 -2.03 -46.05
CA PRO A 91 -25.87 -2.24 -46.62
C PRO A 91 -25.85 -1.85 -48.09
N SER A 92 -25.85 -2.85 -48.95
CA SER A 92 -25.96 -2.72 -50.40
C SER A 92 -27.42 -2.38 -50.73
N GLY A 93 -27.85 -1.14 -50.50
CA GLY A 93 -29.23 -0.74 -50.75
C GLY A 93 -29.46 0.76 -50.65
N SER A 94 -29.82 1.38 -51.77
CA SER A 94 -30.00 2.80 -52.07
C SER A 94 -31.20 3.49 -51.37
N GLY A 95 -31.37 3.29 -50.06
CA GLY A 95 -32.43 3.94 -49.28
C GLY A 95 -31.95 5.23 -48.64
N SER A 96 -32.53 6.37 -49.02
CA SER A 96 -32.31 7.74 -48.53
C SER A 96 -32.69 7.97 -47.05
N GLY A 97 -32.33 7.05 -46.15
CA GLY A 97 -32.45 7.25 -44.70
C GLY A 97 -31.22 7.99 -44.19
N ALA A 98 -31.41 9.19 -43.62
CA ALA A 98 -30.33 9.90 -42.97
C ALA A 98 -29.69 8.98 -41.91
N PRO A 99 -28.37 8.73 -41.96
CA PRO A 99 -27.73 7.86 -41.00
C PRO A 99 -27.94 8.43 -39.60
N PRO A 100 -28.26 7.59 -38.59
CA PRO A 100 -28.41 8.06 -37.21
C PRO A 100 -27.13 8.81 -36.83
N THR A 101 -27.28 10.07 -36.42
CA THR A 101 -26.16 10.89 -35.96
C THR A 101 -25.48 10.13 -34.83
N PRO A 102 -24.22 9.70 -34.98
CA PRO A 102 -23.53 8.96 -33.94
C PRO A 102 -23.50 9.84 -32.69
N ARG A 103 -23.96 9.30 -31.55
CA ARG A 103 -23.80 9.97 -30.27
C ARG A 103 -22.30 10.09 -30.01
N TYR A 104 -21.76 11.29 -30.17
CA TYR A 104 -20.35 11.60 -29.97
C TYR A 104 -20.00 11.58 -28.49
N ILE A 105 -19.92 10.39 -27.93
CA ILE A 105 -19.13 10.16 -26.75
C ILE A 105 -17.83 9.57 -27.27
N SER A 106 -16.73 10.30 -27.12
CA SER A 106 -15.37 9.81 -27.38
C SER A 106 -14.96 8.79 -26.33
N CYS A 107 -15.77 7.73 -26.24
CA CYS A 107 -15.53 6.57 -25.41
C CYS A 107 -14.44 5.75 -26.11
N PRO A 108 -13.44 5.23 -25.39
CA PRO A 108 -12.50 4.31 -26.01
C PRO A 108 -13.29 3.10 -26.51
N ALA A 109 -12.98 2.62 -27.71
CA ALA A 109 -13.55 1.39 -28.28
C ALA A 109 -13.11 0.12 -27.52
N SER A 110 -12.67 0.28 -26.27
CA SER A 110 -12.15 -0.76 -25.40
C SER A 110 -12.39 -0.29 -23.97
N ARG A 111 -13.27 -0.98 -23.24
CA ARG A 111 -13.46 -0.95 -21.77
C ARG A 111 -12.74 0.21 -21.06
N PRO A 112 -13.38 1.38 -20.87
CA PRO A 112 -12.73 2.58 -20.32
C PRO A 112 -11.99 2.35 -19.01
N GLY A 113 -12.50 1.45 -18.15
CA GLY A 113 -11.84 1.08 -16.90
C GLY A 113 -10.49 0.38 -17.04
N SER A 114 -10.15 -0.15 -18.23
CA SER A 114 -8.81 -0.71 -18.50
C SER A 114 -7.70 0.35 -18.52
N TYR A 115 -8.05 1.62 -18.77
CA TYR A 115 -7.10 2.73 -18.74
C TYR A 115 -6.95 3.37 -17.36
N THR A 116 -7.89 3.10 -16.46
CA THR A 116 -7.91 3.69 -15.12
C THR A 116 -6.85 3.05 -14.24
N ARG A 117 -5.90 3.88 -13.82
CA ARG A 117 -4.83 3.53 -12.88
C ARG A 117 -5.13 4.05 -11.48
N ASN A 118 -5.85 5.15 -11.36
CA ASN A 118 -6.13 5.82 -10.09
C ASN A 118 -7.65 5.96 -9.94
N LEU A 119 -8.21 5.38 -8.88
CA LEU A 119 -9.64 5.46 -8.58
C LEU A 119 -9.86 5.93 -7.14
N PHE A 120 -10.58 7.04 -6.98
CA PHE A 120 -11.02 7.55 -5.68
C PHE A 120 -12.54 7.51 -5.61
N ILE A 121 -13.10 6.85 -4.61
CA ILE A 121 -14.53 6.84 -4.33
C ILE A 121 -14.75 7.07 -2.85
N ASP A 122 -15.28 8.24 -2.51
CA ASP A 122 -15.69 8.57 -1.15
C ASP A 122 -16.92 9.45 -1.27
N THR A 123 -18.10 8.91 -0.98
CA THR A 123 -19.36 9.66 -1.10
C THR A 123 -19.78 10.32 0.20
N THR A 124 -18.93 10.29 1.24
CA THR A 124 -19.23 11.01 2.47
C THR A 124 -19.45 12.51 2.21
N PRO A 125 -20.48 13.13 2.79
CA PRO A 125 -20.77 14.54 2.54
C PRO A 125 -19.63 15.43 3.04
N CYS A 126 -19.22 16.41 2.23
CA CYS A 126 -18.14 17.33 2.59
C CYS A 126 -18.66 18.31 3.66
N GLY A 127 -18.09 18.29 4.87
CA GLY A 127 -18.35 19.33 5.88
C GLY A 127 -19.60 19.13 6.75
N ALA A 128 -20.17 17.92 6.83
CA ALA A 128 -21.22 17.65 7.81
C ALA A 128 -20.63 17.63 9.24
N THR A 129 -20.50 18.80 9.85
CA THR A 129 -20.42 18.93 11.31
C THR A 129 -21.76 18.54 11.90
N THR A 130 -21.96 17.23 12.02
CA THR A 130 -22.73 16.49 13.04
C THR A 130 -23.79 17.26 13.83
N HIS A 131 -24.75 17.87 13.14
CA HIS A 131 -26.12 17.86 13.63
C HIS A 131 -26.94 17.06 12.62
N VAL A 132 -26.63 15.77 12.53
CA VAL A 132 -27.51 14.83 11.84
C VAL A 132 -28.70 14.67 12.76
N ASP A 133 -29.83 15.29 12.42
CA ASP A 133 -31.07 15.02 13.13
C ASP A 133 -31.30 13.50 13.09
N PRO A 134 -31.60 12.85 14.22
CA PRO A 134 -31.70 11.39 14.33
C PRO A 134 -32.79 10.76 13.45
N GLY A 135 -33.55 11.55 12.70
CA GLY A 135 -34.52 11.10 11.69
C GLY A 135 -34.06 11.24 10.23
N THR A 136 -32.89 11.81 9.97
CA THR A 136 -32.38 11.93 8.59
C THR A 136 -31.74 10.62 8.19
N THR A 137 -32.30 9.96 7.17
CA THR A 137 -31.74 8.73 6.56
C THR A 137 -30.25 8.93 6.31
N THR A 138 -29.44 8.03 6.87
CA THR A 138 -27.99 8.16 6.76
C THR A 138 -27.59 8.10 5.28
N PRO A 139 -26.56 8.85 4.83
CA PRO A 139 -26.08 8.78 3.45
C PRO A 139 -25.64 7.37 3.01
N TYR A 140 -25.44 6.46 3.97
CA TYR A 140 -25.25 5.03 3.74
C TYR A 140 -26.46 4.36 3.08
N GLU A 141 -27.68 4.68 3.54
CA GLU A 141 -28.89 4.16 2.93
C GLU A 141 -29.02 4.61 1.48
N ASP A 142 -28.52 5.80 1.13
CA ASP A 142 -28.65 6.33 -0.22
C ASP A 142 -27.94 5.45 -1.27
N LEU A 143 -26.68 5.07 -1.06
CA LEU A 143 -25.94 4.28 -2.06
C LEU A 143 -26.45 2.85 -2.19
N LEU A 144 -26.74 2.17 -1.07
CA LEU A 144 -27.22 0.79 -1.09
C LEU A 144 -28.67 0.68 -1.54
N THR A 145 -29.52 1.62 -1.13
CA THR A 145 -30.91 1.70 -1.60
C THR A 145 -30.92 2.03 -3.08
N LEU A 146 -30.10 2.98 -3.53
CA LEU A 146 -29.99 3.32 -4.93
C LEU A 146 -29.43 2.14 -5.75
N SER A 147 -28.40 1.45 -5.26
CA SER A 147 -27.89 0.20 -5.85
C SER A 147 -29.00 -0.83 -6.03
N SER A 148 -29.77 -1.09 -4.97
CA SER A 148 -30.87 -2.06 -4.98
C SER A 148 -31.99 -1.65 -5.94
N ARG A 149 -32.36 -0.36 -5.96
CA ARG A 149 -33.36 0.19 -6.88
C ARG A 149 -32.92 0.08 -8.33
N LEU A 150 -31.67 0.41 -8.65
CA LEU A 150 -31.14 0.29 -10.01
C LEU A 150 -31.02 -1.17 -10.46
N GLN A 151 -30.65 -2.07 -9.55
CA GLN A 151 -30.63 -3.50 -9.83
C GLN A 151 -32.03 -4.01 -10.19
N LEU A 152 -33.04 -3.69 -9.38
CA LEU A 152 -34.44 -4.05 -9.64
C LEU A 152 -34.94 -3.45 -10.95
N GLN A 153 -34.60 -2.19 -11.25
CA GLN A 153 -34.99 -1.56 -12.51
C GLN A 153 -34.38 -2.29 -13.71
N ARG A 154 -33.10 -2.65 -13.65
CA ARG A 154 -32.43 -3.41 -14.72
C ARG A 154 -32.96 -4.82 -14.89
N GLU A 155 -33.32 -5.50 -13.81
CA GLU A 155 -33.97 -6.80 -13.88
C GLU A 155 -35.33 -6.70 -14.60
N ARG A 156 -36.10 -5.65 -14.32
CA ARG A 156 -37.36 -5.38 -15.03
C ARG A 156 -37.13 -5.07 -16.52
N ASP A 157 -36.14 -4.23 -16.84
CA ASP A 157 -35.81 -3.87 -18.23
C ASP A 157 -35.31 -5.09 -19.02
N ALA A 158 -34.48 -5.94 -18.41
CA ALA A 158 -33.97 -7.16 -19.04
C ALA A 158 -35.08 -8.19 -19.29
N LEU A 159 -36.04 -8.32 -18.36
CA LEU A 159 -37.22 -9.18 -18.56
C LEU A 159 -38.12 -8.63 -19.68
N ALA A 160 -38.34 -7.32 -19.73
CA ALA A 160 -39.10 -6.68 -20.80
C ALA A 160 -38.42 -6.86 -22.17
N HIS A 161 -37.09 -6.69 -22.25
CA HIS A 161 -36.32 -6.91 -23.47
C HIS A 161 -36.33 -8.37 -23.91
N ALA A 162 -36.16 -9.32 -22.98
CA ALA A 162 -36.26 -10.75 -23.27
C ALA A 162 -37.66 -11.13 -23.78
N ALA A 163 -38.72 -10.52 -23.24
CA ALA A 163 -40.08 -10.72 -23.73
C ALA A 163 -40.27 -10.19 -25.15
N ALA A 164 -39.78 -8.98 -25.45
CA ALA A 164 -39.84 -8.41 -26.80
C ALA A 164 -39.04 -9.22 -27.84
N LEU A 165 -37.85 -9.70 -27.45
CA LEU A 165 -37.04 -10.62 -28.25
C LEU A 165 -37.75 -11.97 -28.49
N SER A 166 -38.54 -12.45 -27.52
CA SER A 166 -39.30 -13.69 -27.70
C SER A 166 -40.40 -13.57 -28.75
N THR A 167 -40.85 -12.34 -29.05
CA THR A 167 -41.88 -12.05 -30.05
C THR A 167 -41.35 -11.66 -31.42
N SER A 168 -40.02 -11.48 -31.61
CA SER A 168 -39.47 -11.15 -32.92
C SER A 168 -39.47 -12.36 -33.85
N GLN A 169 -39.76 -12.16 -35.14
CA GLN A 169 -39.59 -13.19 -36.17
C GLN A 169 -38.42 -12.85 -37.09
N PRO A 170 -37.42 -13.75 -37.26
CA PRO A 170 -37.28 -15.04 -36.57
C PRO A 170 -36.94 -14.87 -35.08
N PRO A 171 -37.32 -15.83 -34.21
CA PRO A 171 -36.95 -15.77 -32.80
C PRO A 171 -35.42 -15.85 -32.68
N PRO A 172 -34.80 -15.07 -31.77
CA PRO A 172 -33.38 -15.13 -31.55
C PRO A 172 -32.99 -16.50 -30.99
N ALA A 173 -31.71 -16.86 -31.16
CA ALA A 173 -31.17 -18.06 -30.56
C ALA A 173 -31.42 -18.07 -29.04
N TRP A 174 -31.76 -19.25 -28.51
CA TRP A 174 -32.01 -19.48 -27.08
C TRP A 174 -30.90 -18.90 -26.17
N GLU A 175 -29.64 -19.00 -26.61
CA GLU A 175 -28.49 -18.47 -25.88
C GLU A 175 -28.56 -16.95 -25.72
N THR A 176 -28.96 -16.22 -26.75
CA THR A 176 -29.13 -14.76 -26.71
C THR A 176 -30.21 -14.37 -25.70
N LEU A 177 -31.31 -15.13 -25.67
CA LEU A 177 -32.41 -14.92 -24.74
C LEU A 177 -31.97 -15.21 -23.29
N GLN A 178 -31.23 -16.29 -23.05
CA GLN A 178 -30.65 -16.59 -21.73
C GLN A 178 -29.60 -15.58 -21.28
N ARG A 179 -28.69 -15.18 -22.18
CA ARG A 179 -27.70 -14.14 -21.88
C ARG A 179 -28.39 -12.83 -21.49
N THR A 180 -29.47 -12.46 -22.18
CA THR A 180 -30.28 -11.27 -21.86
C THR A 180 -30.95 -11.41 -20.49
N LYS A 181 -31.59 -12.56 -20.19
CA LYS A 181 -32.26 -12.81 -18.90
C LYS A 181 -31.29 -12.82 -17.72
N LEU A 182 -30.11 -13.42 -17.90
CA LEU A 182 -29.11 -13.56 -16.85
C LEU A 182 -28.18 -12.36 -16.75
N ALA A 183 -28.18 -11.44 -17.73
CA ALA A 183 -27.28 -10.27 -17.74
C ALA A 183 -27.31 -9.47 -16.43
N PRO A 184 -28.47 -9.15 -15.81
CA PRO A 184 -28.50 -8.39 -14.55
C PRO A 184 -27.96 -9.16 -13.34
N THR A 185 -27.98 -10.49 -13.38
CA THR A 185 -27.54 -11.34 -12.25
C THR A 185 -26.03 -11.51 -12.17
N ARG A 186 -25.28 -11.08 -13.21
CA ARG A 186 -23.82 -11.17 -13.23
C ARG A 186 -23.23 -10.29 -12.13
N ALA A 187 -22.15 -10.75 -11.50
CA ALA A 187 -21.49 -9.94 -10.45
C ALA A 187 -21.04 -8.58 -11.01
N SER A 188 -20.53 -8.54 -12.26
CA SER A 188 -20.07 -7.32 -12.94
C SER A 188 -21.18 -6.33 -13.31
N SER A 189 -22.44 -6.77 -13.38
CA SER A 189 -23.58 -5.92 -13.71
C SER A 189 -24.18 -5.24 -12.49
N ARG A 190 -23.80 -5.66 -11.27
CA ARG A 190 -24.22 -5.04 -10.00
C ARG A 190 -23.32 -3.87 -9.66
N LEU A 191 -23.81 -2.91 -8.86
CA LEU A 191 -22.98 -1.78 -8.41
C LEU A 191 -21.81 -2.25 -7.54
N SER A 192 -22.04 -3.25 -6.69
CA SER A 192 -20.98 -3.89 -5.90
C SER A 192 -19.89 -4.55 -6.77
N GLY A 193 -20.17 -4.77 -8.06
CA GLY A 193 -19.24 -5.25 -9.07
C GLY A 193 -18.46 -4.17 -9.80
N LEU A 194 -18.58 -2.90 -9.42
CA LEU A 194 -17.94 -1.78 -10.11
C LEU A 194 -16.42 -1.99 -10.29
N LEU A 195 -15.75 -2.58 -9.30
CA LEU A 195 -14.29 -2.73 -9.34
C LEU A 195 -13.81 -3.80 -10.34
N TYR A 196 -14.68 -4.71 -10.79
CA TYR A 196 -14.34 -5.68 -11.85
C TYR A 196 -13.96 -5.01 -13.19
N HIS A 197 -14.39 -3.76 -13.38
CA HIS A 197 -14.12 -2.99 -14.60
C HIS A 197 -12.73 -2.34 -14.59
N PHE A 198 -11.99 -2.40 -13.49
CA PHE A 198 -10.72 -1.71 -13.29
C PHE A 198 -9.57 -2.69 -12.95
N PRO A 199 -9.13 -3.54 -13.89
CA PRO A 199 -8.11 -4.56 -13.63
C PRO A 199 -6.70 -3.98 -13.42
N ALA A 200 -6.45 -2.76 -13.89
CA ALA A 200 -5.13 -2.12 -13.94
C ALA A 200 -4.97 -1.00 -12.89
N LEU A 201 -5.72 -1.05 -11.79
CA LEU A 201 -5.56 -0.07 -10.71
C LEU A 201 -4.16 -0.14 -10.12
N ASP A 202 -3.52 1.01 -10.03
CA ASP A 202 -2.31 1.25 -9.27
C ASP A 202 -2.69 1.86 -7.92
N HIS A 203 -3.52 2.91 -7.89
CA HIS A 203 -3.97 3.58 -6.67
C HIS A 203 -5.49 3.45 -6.49
N LEU A 204 -5.93 2.97 -5.34
CA LEU A 204 -7.35 2.84 -4.98
C LEU A 204 -7.63 3.56 -3.66
N ALA A 205 -8.57 4.50 -3.64
CA ALA A 205 -9.01 5.18 -2.43
C ALA A 205 -10.51 4.97 -2.19
N LEU A 206 -10.89 4.45 -1.03
CA LEU A 206 -12.28 4.16 -0.68
C LEU A 206 -12.70 4.80 0.64
N GLY A 207 -13.89 5.38 0.68
CA GLY A 207 -14.58 5.70 1.93
C GLY A 207 -15.08 4.44 2.65
N ALA A 208 -15.53 4.58 3.90
CA ALA A 208 -15.96 3.45 4.73
C ALA A 208 -17.18 2.73 4.11
N THR A 209 -18.19 3.50 3.68
CA THR A 209 -19.38 2.97 3.00
C THR A 209 -19.03 2.26 1.70
N GLU A 210 -18.13 2.84 0.91
CA GLU A 210 -17.70 2.28 -0.37
C GLU A 210 -16.92 0.98 -0.19
N MET A 211 -16.08 0.90 0.84
CA MET A 211 -15.37 -0.32 1.18
C MET A 211 -16.34 -1.48 1.43
N GLN A 212 -17.43 -1.24 2.17
CA GLN A 212 -18.49 -2.23 2.39
C GLN A 212 -19.24 -2.57 1.10
N LEU A 213 -19.63 -1.57 0.31
CA LEU A 213 -20.37 -1.76 -0.94
C LEU A 213 -19.57 -2.58 -1.98
N PHE A 214 -18.27 -2.32 -2.09
CA PHE A 214 -17.40 -2.94 -3.09
C PHE A 214 -16.62 -4.15 -2.58
N GLN A 215 -16.81 -4.57 -1.33
CA GLN A 215 -16.16 -5.76 -0.76
C GLN A 215 -16.19 -6.99 -1.69
N PRO A 216 -17.30 -7.33 -2.37
CA PRO A 216 -17.33 -8.48 -3.29
C PRO A 216 -16.42 -8.34 -4.51
N SER A 217 -16.19 -7.12 -5.01
CA SER A 217 -15.33 -6.89 -6.19
C SER A 217 -13.90 -6.50 -5.84
N LEU A 218 -13.61 -6.14 -4.58
CA LEU A 218 -12.24 -5.87 -4.12
C LEU A 218 -11.31 -7.06 -4.34
N ILE A 219 -11.82 -8.28 -4.19
CA ILE A 219 -11.08 -9.55 -4.42
C ILE A 219 -10.57 -9.66 -5.86
N SER A 220 -11.18 -8.98 -6.82
CA SER A 220 -10.72 -8.99 -8.23
C SER A 220 -9.68 -7.92 -8.55
N THR A 221 -9.52 -6.95 -7.67
CA THR A 221 -8.56 -5.86 -7.85
C THR A 221 -7.27 -6.15 -7.14
N SER A 222 -6.17 -5.61 -7.65
CA SER A 222 -4.85 -5.72 -7.04
C SER A 222 -4.13 -4.38 -7.16
N PRO A 223 -4.58 -3.35 -6.41
CA PRO A 223 -3.90 -2.06 -6.39
C PRO A 223 -2.48 -2.19 -5.84
N VAL A 224 -1.58 -1.31 -6.27
CA VAL A 224 -0.23 -1.17 -5.69
C VAL A 224 -0.29 -0.39 -4.39
N GLU A 225 -1.17 0.60 -4.34
CA GLU A 225 -1.39 1.47 -3.20
C GLU A 225 -2.88 1.62 -2.91
N MET A 226 -3.24 1.54 -1.64
CA MET A 226 -4.61 1.71 -1.19
C MET A 226 -4.72 2.75 -0.09
N MET A 227 -5.73 3.61 -0.18
CA MET A 227 -6.21 4.47 0.90
C MET A 227 -7.61 4.01 1.31
N LEU A 228 -7.88 3.87 2.60
CA LEU A 228 -9.22 3.53 3.07
C LEU A 228 -9.60 4.32 4.32
N VAL A 229 -10.89 4.63 4.45
CA VAL A 229 -11.46 5.16 5.69
C VAL A 229 -11.94 4.00 6.55
N TYR A 230 -11.44 3.91 7.77
CA TYR A 230 -11.76 2.87 8.74
C TYR A 230 -12.57 3.47 9.89
N ASP A 231 -13.75 2.91 10.12
CA ASP A 231 -14.76 3.42 11.06
C ASP A 231 -14.76 2.70 12.43
N GLY A 232 -13.80 1.80 12.66
CA GLY A 232 -13.75 0.94 13.83
C GLY A 232 -14.39 -0.44 13.63
N ASN A 233 -14.93 -0.73 12.44
CA ASN A 233 -15.49 -2.03 12.15
C ASN A 233 -14.41 -3.03 11.70
N ASP A 234 -13.87 -3.77 12.68
CA ASP A 234 -12.86 -4.82 12.46
C ASP A 234 -13.34 -5.92 11.50
N THR A 235 -14.65 -6.23 11.46
CA THR A 235 -15.16 -7.29 10.60
C THR A 235 -15.01 -6.93 9.12
N LEU A 236 -15.37 -5.69 8.73
CA LEU A 236 -15.27 -5.24 7.34
C LEU A 236 -13.82 -5.23 6.83
N ILE A 237 -12.88 -4.72 7.64
CA ILE A 237 -11.48 -4.67 7.22
C ILE A 237 -10.85 -6.08 7.24
N SER A 238 -11.27 -6.96 8.16
CA SER A 238 -10.91 -8.39 8.13
C SER A 238 -11.42 -9.05 6.86
N ASP A 239 -12.68 -8.86 6.50
CA ASP A 239 -13.29 -9.44 5.30
C ASP A 239 -12.62 -8.93 4.02
N VAL A 240 -12.08 -7.72 3.98
CA VAL A 240 -11.38 -7.23 2.78
C VAL A 240 -10.00 -7.86 2.62
N PHE A 241 -9.27 -8.08 3.71
CA PHE A 241 -7.85 -8.47 3.68
C PHE A 241 -7.58 -9.93 4.00
N LEU A 242 -8.43 -10.55 4.82
CA LEU A 242 -8.28 -11.90 5.34
C LEU A 242 -9.31 -12.87 4.76
N SER A 243 -10.33 -12.39 4.02
CA SER A 243 -11.22 -13.28 3.25
C SER A 243 -10.41 -14.17 2.32
N GLY A 244 -10.65 -15.47 2.44
CA GLY A 244 -9.93 -16.52 1.73
C GLY A 244 -8.79 -17.16 2.52
N VAL A 245 -8.24 -16.51 3.55
CA VAL A 245 -7.24 -17.18 4.42
C VAL A 245 -7.92 -18.04 5.49
N GLU A 246 -9.06 -17.59 6.03
CA GLU A 246 -9.81 -18.37 7.01
C GLU A 246 -10.38 -19.67 6.41
N GLU A 247 -10.80 -19.63 5.15
CA GLU A 247 -11.25 -20.81 4.43
C GLU A 247 -10.10 -21.83 4.29
N LEU A 248 -8.87 -21.37 4.07
CA LEU A 248 -7.67 -22.21 4.07
C LEU A 248 -7.31 -22.76 5.46
N ALA A 249 -7.53 -22.00 6.53
CA ALA A 249 -7.24 -22.44 7.90
C ALA A 249 -8.24 -23.51 8.37
N HIS A 250 -9.53 -23.36 8.03
CA HIS A 250 -10.54 -24.35 8.41
C HIS A 250 -10.35 -25.70 7.72
N TRP A 251 -9.74 -25.74 6.54
CA TRP A 251 -9.48 -26.98 5.82
C TRP A 251 -8.37 -27.83 6.46
N SER A 252 -7.50 -27.27 7.32
CA SER A 252 -6.43 -28.08 7.90
C SER A 252 -6.89 -29.04 9.00
N ASP A 253 -7.95 -28.70 9.74
CA ASP A 253 -8.36 -29.50 10.91
C ASP A 253 -9.32 -30.64 10.55
N ASP A 254 -10.13 -30.51 9.50
CA ASP A 254 -11.16 -31.51 9.15
C ASP A 254 -10.70 -32.57 8.13
N VAL A 255 -9.53 -32.37 7.48
CA VAL A 255 -9.04 -33.27 6.42
C VAL A 255 -8.50 -34.60 6.97
N GLU A 256 -8.21 -34.71 8.28
CA GLU A 256 -7.81 -36.00 8.86
C GLU A 256 -8.95 -37.03 8.92
N SER A 257 -10.22 -36.63 8.84
CA SER A 257 -11.36 -37.57 8.98
C SER A 257 -12.12 -37.92 7.70
N SER A 258 -11.89 -37.21 6.59
CA SER A 258 -12.72 -37.36 5.38
C SER A 258 -11.85 -37.67 4.15
N GLY A 259 -11.63 -38.94 3.84
CA GLY A 259 -10.79 -39.44 2.73
C GLY A 259 -11.22 -39.08 1.29
N SER A 260 -11.86 -37.93 1.07
CA SER A 260 -12.24 -37.44 -0.26
C SER A 260 -11.11 -36.61 -0.87
N GLN A 261 -10.15 -37.30 -1.46
CA GLN A 261 -8.93 -36.76 -2.08
C GLN A 261 -9.16 -36.17 -3.49
N ARG A 262 -10.32 -35.57 -3.77
CA ARG A 262 -10.66 -35.07 -5.11
C ARG A 262 -10.63 -33.54 -5.18
N GLY A 263 -9.49 -33.01 -5.65
CA GLY A 263 -9.48 -31.69 -6.32
C GLY A 263 -8.69 -30.56 -5.66
N ALA A 264 -7.78 -30.83 -4.72
CA ALA A 264 -6.79 -29.85 -4.25
C ALA A 264 -5.74 -29.58 -5.35
N GLY A 265 -6.18 -29.05 -6.49
CA GLY A 265 -5.30 -28.72 -7.59
C GLY A 265 -4.44 -27.52 -7.22
N ASN A 266 -3.17 -27.76 -6.86
CA ASN A 266 -2.05 -26.83 -6.87
C ASN A 266 -2.44 -25.35 -6.72
N MET A 267 -3.18 -25.01 -5.64
CA MET A 267 -3.35 -23.63 -5.23
C MET A 267 -1.99 -23.20 -4.71
N THR A 268 -1.13 -22.75 -5.62
CA THR A 268 0.08 -22.02 -5.28
C THR A 268 -0.35 -20.96 -4.28
N ALA A 269 0.31 -20.91 -3.12
CA ALA A 269 0.05 -19.99 -2.01
C ALA A 269 0.30 -18.53 -2.39
N THR A 270 -0.36 -18.05 -3.43
CA THR A 270 -0.33 -16.67 -3.88
C THR A 270 -1.39 -15.94 -3.09
N LEU A 271 -1.00 -14.88 -2.41
CA LEU A 271 -1.94 -13.96 -1.77
C LEU A 271 -2.97 -13.51 -2.81
N GLY A 272 -4.21 -13.94 -2.61
CA GLY A 272 -5.32 -13.63 -3.50
C GLY A 272 -5.72 -12.16 -3.45
N GLY A 273 -6.40 -11.72 -4.50
CA GLY A 273 -7.04 -10.41 -4.61
C GLY A 273 -6.15 -9.22 -4.28
N ILE A 274 -6.62 -8.39 -3.34
CA ILE A 274 -6.05 -7.06 -3.07
C ILE A 274 -4.58 -7.13 -2.65
N ARG A 275 -4.18 -8.19 -1.97
CA ARG A 275 -2.84 -8.36 -1.39
C ARG A 275 -1.75 -8.69 -2.42
N ARG A 276 -2.14 -9.10 -3.64
CA ARG A 276 -1.21 -9.58 -4.67
C ARG A 276 -0.18 -8.55 -5.14
N ARG A 277 -0.59 -7.27 -5.19
CA ARG A 277 0.24 -6.14 -5.63
C ARG A 277 0.41 -5.05 -4.58
N LEU A 278 -0.34 -5.12 -3.48
CA LEU A 278 -0.41 -4.06 -2.49
C LEU A 278 0.92 -3.93 -1.74
N LYS A 279 1.58 -2.78 -1.93
CA LYS A 279 2.84 -2.41 -1.28
C LYS A 279 2.65 -1.29 -0.25
N ARG A 280 1.67 -0.41 -0.48
CA ARG A 280 1.43 0.78 0.34
C ARG A 280 -0.01 0.82 0.81
N LEU A 281 -0.22 1.00 2.11
CA LEU A 281 -1.55 1.12 2.70
C LEU A 281 -1.62 2.36 3.58
N HIS A 282 -2.62 3.20 3.33
CA HIS A 282 -2.95 4.38 4.12
C HIS A 282 -4.35 4.22 4.71
N VAL A 283 -4.43 3.94 6.00
CA VAL A 283 -5.68 3.81 6.74
C VAL A 283 -5.99 5.11 7.45
N VAL A 284 -7.20 5.63 7.29
CA VAL A 284 -7.70 6.83 7.97
C VAL A 284 -8.80 6.42 8.95
N GLY A 285 -8.45 6.30 10.23
CA GLY A 285 -9.35 5.99 11.32
C GLY A 285 -10.24 7.17 11.70
N ILE A 286 -11.54 7.08 11.42
CA ILE A 286 -12.55 8.10 11.74
C ILE A 286 -13.70 7.44 12.49
N ASP A 287 -13.92 7.79 13.76
CA ASP A 287 -15.08 7.29 14.48
C ASP A 287 -16.34 8.03 14.00
N PRO A 288 -17.33 7.34 13.40
CA PRO A 288 -18.55 7.99 12.91
C PRO A 288 -19.40 8.55 14.05
N ARG A 289 -19.24 8.05 15.28
CA ARG A 289 -19.99 8.50 16.47
C ARG A 289 -19.39 9.73 17.11
N SER A 290 -18.08 9.94 16.95
CA SER A 290 -17.37 11.05 17.56
C SER A 290 -16.25 11.52 16.66
N GLN A 291 -16.42 12.72 16.08
CA GLN A 291 -15.37 13.37 15.32
C GLN A 291 -14.16 13.76 16.18
N LEU A 292 -14.21 13.67 17.51
CA LEU A 292 -13.07 13.97 18.38
C LEU A 292 -12.39 12.70 18.88
N ALA A 293 -13.11 11.59 18.93
CA ALA A 293 -12.51 10.30 19.23
C ALA A 293 -11.70 9.84 18.01
N GLY A 294 -10.54 9.26 18.26
CA GLY A 294 -9.87 8.48 17.24
C GLY A 294 -10.23 7.01 17.38
N VAL A 295 -10.00 6.29 16.29
CA VAL A 295 -10.21 4.84 16.23
C VAL A 295 -8.90 4.15 16.57
N ALA A 296 -8.97 3.06 17.34
CA ALA A 296 -7.82 2.24 17.64
C ALA A 296 -7.33 1.54 16.37
N MET A 297 -6.00 1.48 16.18
CA MET A 297 -5.42 0.79 15.03
C MET A 297 -5.77 -0.70 15.06
N PRO A 298 -6.30 -1.29 13.96
CA PRO A 298 -6.66 -2.70 13.89
C PRO A 298 -5.42 -3.57 13.65
N VAL A 299 -4.51 -3.61 14.63
CA VAL A 299 -3.18 -4.25 14.54
C VAL A 299 -3.27 -5.69 14.05
N LYS A 300 -4.21 -6.48 14.58
CA LYS A 300 -4.37 -7.91 14.23
C LYS A 300 -4.69 -8.13 12.74
N ILE A 301 -5.27 -7.14 12.09
CA ILE A 301 -5.70 -7.22 10.69
C ILE A 301 -4.60 -6.64 9.77
N LEU A 302 -3.89 -5.61 10.24
CA LEU A 302 -2.83 -4.94 9.48
C LEU A 302 -1.48 -5.66 9.56
N GLU A 303 -1.19 -6.36 10.66
CA GLU A 303 0.05 -7.12 10.83
C GLU A 303 0.23 -8.23 9.77
N PRO A 304 -0.76 -9.08 9.46
CA PRO A 304 -0.63 -10.12 8.42
C PRO A 304 -0.35 -9.56 7.02
N LEU A 305 -0.67 -8.29 6.79
CA LEU A 305 -0.41 -7.62 5.52
C LEU A 305 1.04 -7.19 5.37
N ARG A 306 1.78 -7.02 6.47
CA ARG A 306 3.18 -6.57 6.47
C ARG A 306 4.07 -7.56 5.73
N ALA A 307 5.01 -7.04 4.94
CA ALA A 307 6.05 -7.86 4.35
C ALA A 307 6.89 -8.56 5.43
N GLY A 308 7.16 -9.86 5.23
CA GLY A 308 7.87 -10.67 6.21
C GLY A 308 7.10 -10.93 7.51
N SER A 309 5.78 -10.68 7.55
CA SER A 309 4.96 -11.07 8.69
C SER A 309 4.90 -12.58 8.84
N THR A 310 4.96 -13.06 10.08
CA THR A 310 4.77 -14.46 10.46
C THR A 310 3.41 -14.71 11.10
N SER A 311 2.58 -13.67 11.24
CA SER A 311 1.29 -13.78 11.92
C SER A 311 0.29 -14.62 11.12
N PRO A 312 -0.74 -15.19 11.76
CA PRO A 312 -1.81 -15.88 11.07
C PRO A 312 -2.40 -15.02 9.96
N GLY A 313 -2.52 -15.60 8.76
CA GLY A 313 -2.98 -14.88 7.58
C GLY A 313 -1.88 -14.23 6.74
N SER A 314 -0.63 -14.20 7.20
CA SER A 314 0.50 -13.66 6.45
C SER A 314 0.94 -14.57 5.28
N LEU A 315 1.81 -14.05 4.40
CA LEU A 315 2.41 -14.86 3.33
C LEU A 315 3.25 -16.00 3.91
N ILE A 316 4.11 -15.72 4.90
CA ILE A 316 4.97 -16.74 5.50
C ILE A 316 4.13 -17.82 6.17
N HIS A 317 3.05 -17.42 6.85
CA HIS A 317 2.07 -18.36 7.40
C HIS A 317 1.41 -19.21 6.31
N ALA A 318 0.95 -18.62 5.20
CA ALA A 318 0.39 -19.39 4.10
C ALA A 318 1.43 -20.36 3.47
N LEU A 319 2.70 -19.97 3.41
CA LEU A 319 3.79 -20.81 2.90
C LEU A 319 4.17 -21.97 3.83
N SER A 320 4.02 -21.79 5.15
CA SER A 320 4.32 -22.83 6.14
C SER A 320 3.24 -23.91 6.21
N TYR A 321 1.98 -23.56 5.94
CA TYR A 321 0.85 -24.52 5.97
C TYR A 321 0.59 -25.23 4.63
N ASN A 322 0.87 -24.60 3.49
CA ASN A 322 0.59 -25.18 2.16
C ASN A 322 1.69 -26.14 1.66
N ALA A 323 2.52 -26.69 2.55
CA ALA A 323 3.43 -27.76 2.15
C ALA A 323 2.58 -29.02 1.92
N PRO A 324 2.48 -29.56 0.69
CA PRO A 324 1.82 -30.84 0.51
C PRO A 324 2.47 -31.84 1.46
N PRO A 325 1.68 -32.61 2.25
CA PRO A 325 2.25 -33.73 2.97
C PRO A 325 2.99 -34.55 1.92
N LEU A 326 4.28 -34.78 2.13
CA LEU A 326 5.00 -35.76 1.35
C LEU A 326 4.20 -37.04 1.55
N LEU A 327 3.50 -37.48 0.50
CA LEU A 327 3.05 -38.85 0.43
C LEU A 327 4.34 -39.65 0.57
N ASP A 328 4.59 -40.17 1.78
CA ASP A 328 5.66 -41.11 2.01
C ASP A 328 5.43 -42.25 1.02
N GLU A 329 6.15 -42.21 -0.11
CA GLU A 329 6.18 -43.30 -1.09
C GLU A 329 6.75 -44.59 -0.47
N ALA A 330 7.16 -44.55 0.80
CA ALA A 330 7.48 -45.71 1.60
C ALA A 330 6.20 -46.39 2.11
N THR A 331 5.70 -47.34 1.32
CA THR A 331 5.04 -48.62 1.71
C THR A 331 3.87 -49.01 0.78
N SER A 332 4.11 -49.05 -0.52
CA SER A 332 3.34 -49.94 -1.41
C SER A 332 4.27 -50.77 -2.30
N ASN A 333 5.30 -51.37 -1.69
CA ASN A 333 5.82 -52.66 -2.16
C ASN A 333 4.97 -53.79 -1.55
N GLY A 334 3.65 -53.64 -1.63
CA GLY A 334 2.70 -54.72 -1.43
C GLY A 334 2.74 -55.59 -2.66
N ASP A 335 3.67 -56.54 -2.63
CA ASP A 335 3.70 -57.80 -3.37
C ASP A 335 2.28 -58.27 -3.79
N GLN A 336 1.85 -57.86 -4.99
CA GLN A 336 0.79 -58.52 -5.74
C GLN A 336 1.45 -59.37 -6.82
N THR A 337 2.12 -60.42 -6.38
CA THR A 337 2.35 -61.57 -7.24
C THR A 337 1.06 -62.41 -7.31
N ASN A 338 0.61 -62.60 -8.55
CA ASN A 338 -0.23 -63.69 -9.05
C ASN A 338 -1.75 -63.61 -8.86
N GLY A 339 -2.42 -63.43 -10.00
CA GLY A 339 -3.85 -63.67 -10.18
C GLY A 339 -4.23 -63.59 -11.66
N ASP A 340 -3.82 -64.58 -12.45
CA ASP A 340 -4.29 -64.82 -13.81
C ASP A 340 -5.83 -64.78 -13.87
N GLY A 341 -6.37 -63.94 -14.77
CA GLY A 341 -7.82 -63.77 -14.91
C GLY A 341 -8.21 -63.04 -16.18
N HIS A 342 -8.24 -63.80 -17.28
CA HIS A 342 -8.85 -63.50 -18.58
C HIS A 342 -10.15 -62.67 -18.49
N GLY A 343 -10.27 -61.60 -19.31
CA GLY A 343 -11.52 -60.83 -19.42
C GLY A 343 -11.42 -59.64 -20.37
N ASP A 344 -11.48 -59.94 -21.66
CA ASP A 344 -11.59 -59.01 -22.79
C ASP A 344 -12.95 -58.29 -22.78
N VAL A 345 -12.98 -56.97 -22.54
CA VAL A 345 -14.14 -56.11 -22.85
C VAL A 345 -13.67 -54.70 -23.24
N ASP A 346 -13.62 -54.47 -24.55
CA ASP A 346 -13.56 -53.15 -25.17
C ASP A 346 -14.80 -52.31 -24.79
N GLY A 347 -14.58 -51.23 -24.06
CA GLY A 347 -15.63 -50.29 -23.66
C GLY A 347 -15.06 -48.90 -23.43
N ALA A 348 -14.90 -48.14 -24.50
CA ALA A 348 -14.47 -46.74 -24.52
C ALA A 348 -15.41 -45.82 -23.72
N SER A 349 -15.30 -45.88 -22.39
CA SER A 349 -15.95 -44.98 -21.46
C SER A 349 -14.96 -43.90 -21.08
N ARG A 350 -14.89 -42.83 -21.91
CA ARG A 350 -14.18 -41.60 -21.55
C ARG A 350 -14.77 -41.09 -20.24
N SER A 351 -13.98 -41.17 -19.17
CA SER A 351 -14.45 -40.79 -17.85
C SER A 351 -14.85 -39.30 -17.84
N PRO A 352 -15.98 -38.93 -17.21
CA PRO A 352 -16.43 -37.54 -17.10
C PRO A 352 -15.43 -36.64 -16.35
N LEU A 353 -14.39 -37.22 -15.76
CA LEU A 353 -13.26 -36.53 -15.12
C LEU A 353 -12.32 -35.81 -16.11
N ALA A 354 -12.16 -36.32 -17.33
CA ALA A 354 -11.33 -35.65 -18.34
C ALA A 354 -11.95 -34.31 -18.78
N THR A 355 -13.28 -34.28 -18.95
CA THR A 355 -14.03 -33.11 -19.40
C THR A 355 -14.10 -32.00 -18.34
N VAL A 356 -14.23 -32.36 -17.06
CA VAL A 356 -14.23 -31.37 -15.96
C VAL A 356 -12.84 -30.75 -15.78
N ARG A 357 -11.76 -31.53 -15.96
CA ARG A 357 -10.38 -31.03 -15.93
C ARG A 357 -10.10 -30.09 -17.09
N GLU A 358 -10.57 -30.40 -18.30
CA GLU A 358 -10.46 -29.51 -19.47
C GLU A 358 -11.28 -28.22 -19.32
N GLN A 359 -12.46 -28.27 -18.68
CA GLN A 359 -13.29 -27.09 -18.43
C GLN A 359 -12.70 -26.18 -17.34
N ALA A 360 -12.11 -26.74 -16.28
CA ALA A 360 -11.40 -25.97 -15.25
C ALA A 360 -10.14 -25.30 -15.82
N ILE A 361 -9.39 -26.00 -16.68
CA ILE A 361 -8.23 -25.45 -17.40
C ILE A 361 -8.68 -24.32 -18.35
N ARG A 362 -9.80 -24.46 -19.07
CA ARG A 362 -10.36 -23.39 -19.92
C ARG A 362 -10.87 -22.18 -19.15
N ALA A 363 -11.46 -22.35 -17.96
CA ALA A 363 -11.89 -21.23 -17.11
C ALA A 363 -10.70 -20.41 -16.58
N LEU A 364 -9.54 -21.05 -16.42
CA LEU A 364 -8.26 -20.39 -16.08
C LEU A 364 -7.51 -19.85 -17.31
N SER A 365 -7.98 -20.17 -18.52
CA SER A 365 -7.39 -19.76 -19.82
C SER A 365 -8.00 -18.47 -20.37
N LEU A 366 -8.30 -17.48 -19.53
CA LEU A 366 -8.35 -16.11 -20.03
C LEU A 366 -6.95 -15.76 -20.58
N PRO A 367 -6.83 -15.01 -21.68
CA PRO A 367 -5.54 -14.57 -22.20
C PRO A 367 -4.93 -13.62 -21.16
N SER A 368 -4.23 -14.21 -20.20
CA SER A 368 -3.30 -13.53 -19.34
C SER A 368 -2.23 -13.02 -20.28
N ALA A 369 -2.34 -11.73 -20.63
CA ALA A 369 -1.22 -11.00 -21.20
C ALA A 369 0.04 -11.39 -20.42
N PRO A 370 1.22 -11.50 -21.07
CA PRO A 370 2.46 -11.88 -20.40
C PRO A 370 2.84 -10.79 -19.39
N LEU A 371 2.19 -10.83 -18.23
CA LEU A 371 2.57 -10.18 -17.01
C LEU A 371 3.82 -10.92 -16.59
N SER A 372 4.93 -10.49 -17.19
CA SER A 372 6.31 -10.73 -16.80
C SER A 372 6.35 -11.09 -15.33
N ARG A 373 6.77 -12.33 -14.97
CA ARG A 373 6.92 -12.87 -13.58
C ARG A 373 6.96 -11.76 -12.54
N GLN A 374 5.80 -11.19 -12.23
CA GLN A 374 5.73 -9.94 -11.51
C GLN A 374 5.86 -10.46 -10.11
N ARG A 375 7.08 -10.40 -9.55
CA ARG A 375 7.40 -10.87 -8.20
C ARG A 375 6.21 -10.48 -7.35
N THR A 376 5.38 -11.47 -7.01
CA THR A 376 4.14 -11.27 -6.25
C THR A 376 4.57 -10.46 -5.05
N SER A 377 4.01 -9.26 -4.88
CA SER A 377 4.54 -8.34 -3.88
C SER A 377 4.52 -9.04 -2.54
N GLN A 378 5.65 -9.06 -1.84
CA GLN A 378 5.87 -9.84 -0.63
C GLN A 378 5.18 -9.22 0.60
N GLY A 379 4.04 -8.53 0.41
CA GLY A 379 3.31 -7.78 1.43
C GLY A 379 3.54 -6.27 1.39
N LEU A 380 3.00 -5.59 2.40
CA LEU A 380 3.09 -4.16 2.63
C LEU A 380 4.51 -3.78 3.04
N THR A 381 5.10 -2.84 2.30
CA THR A 381 6.37 -2.20 2.63
C THR A 381 6.17 -0.84 3.28
N HIS A 382 5.00 -0.22 3.10
CA HIS A 382 4.64 1.05 3.73
C HIS A 382 3.24 0.96 4.33
N LEU A 383 3.12 1.31 5.60
CA LEU A 383 1.85 1.40 6.32
C LEU A 383 1.73 2.76 6.98
N ARG A 384 0.63 3.46 6.73
CA ARG A 384 0.30 4.72 7.37
C ARG A 384 -1.06 4.61 8.03
N TYR A 385 -1.14 5.06 9.28
CA TYR A 385 -2.37 5.08 10.05
C TYR A 385 -2.60 6.49 10.57
N ASP A 386 -3.67 7.13 10.09
CA ASP A 386 -4.11 8.44 10.53
C ASP A 386 -5.26 8.26 11.51
N THR A 387 -5.16 8.80 12.72
CA THR A 387 -6.26 8.78 13.69
C THR A 387 -6.30 10.09 14.46
N LYS A 388 -7.48 10.65 14.71
CA LYS A 388 -7.56 11.97 15.36
C LYS A 388 -6.94 11.97 16.74
N ARG A 389 -7.12 10.87 17.47
CA ARG A 389 -6.51 10.65 18.78
C ARG A 389 -6.22 9.18 18.96
N PHE A 390 -5.06 8.84 19.50
CA PHE A 390 -4.90 7.53 20.11
C PHE A 390 -5.74 7.52 21.38
N SER A 391 -6.92 6.90 21.31
CA SER A 391 -7.94 6.88 22.35
C SER A 391 -7.33 6.63 23.75
N PHE A 392 -7.23 7.65 24.61
CA PHE A 392 -6.96 7.63 26.08
C PHE A 392 -6.05 6.53 26.67
N ARG A 393 -5.17 5.92 25.87
CA ARG A 393 -4.38 4.77 26.28
C ARG A 393 -2.99 5.29 26.63
N PRO A 394 -2.42 4.87 27.77
CA PRO A 394 -1.01 5.05 28.06
C PRO A 394 -0.17 4.61 26.85
N SER A 395 0.86 5.38 26.56
CA SER A 395 1.70 5.21 25.36
C SER A 395 2.34 3.81 25.32
N GLU A 396 2.55 3.19 26.48
CA GLU A 396 3.02 1.81 26.69
C GLU A 396 2.06 0.75 26.10
N ILE A 397 0.74 0.97 26.20
CA ILE A 397 -0.25 0.04 25.65
C ILE A 397 -0.22 0.05 24.13
N ILE A 398 -0.01 1.23 23.53
CA ILE A 398 0.11 1.35 22.09
C ILE A 398 1.44 0.73 21.65
N ALA A 399 2.53 1.00 22.39
CA ALA A 399 3.86 0.49 22.06
C ALA A 399 3.92 -1.03 22.10
N SER A 400 3.27 -1.65 23.09
CA SER A 400 3.16 -3.12 23.18
C SER A 400 2.34 -3.73 22.05
N ARG A 401 1.32 -3.04 21.55
CA ARG A 401 0.57 -3.48 20.36
C ARG A 401 1.37 -3.38 19.06
N LEU A 402 2.39 -2.51 19.00
CA LEU A 402 3.27 -2.42 17.83
C LEU A 402 4.34 -3.52 17.76
N ARG A 403 4.40 -4.41 18.76
CA ARG A 403 5.38 -5.51 18.82
C ARG A 403 5.46 -6.30 17.54
N SER A 404 4.30 -6.68 17.03
CA SER A 404 4.11 -7.37 15.77
C SER A 404 4.75 -6.69 14.55
N PHE A 405 4.80 -5.35 14.52
CA PHE A 405 5.42 -4.59 13.43
C PHE A 405 6.94 -4.43 13.57
N VAL A 406 7.44 -4.52 14.79
CA VAL A 406 8.86 -4.44 15.15
C VAL A 406 9.54 -5.81 15.05
N GLN A 407 8.81 -6.87 15.33
CA GLN A 407 9.33 -8.24 15.35
C GLN A 407 9.52 -8.75 13.92
N GLU A 408 10.73 -9.20 13.59
CA GLU A 408 11.09 -9.80 12.31
C GLU A 408 11.81 -11.14 12.51
N LEU A 409 11.88 -11.95 11.45
CA LEU A 409 12.72 -13.14 11.43
C LEU A 409 14.17 -12.73 11.20
N ASP A 410 15.09 -13.35 11.92
CA ASP A 410 16.53 -13.18 11.76
C ASP A 410 17.21 -14.55 11.91
N LEU A 411 18.49 -14.63 11.54
CA LEU A 411 19.32 -15.80 11.77
C LEU A 411 19.98 -15.71 13.14
N ALA A 412 20.05 -16.84 13.84
CA ALA A 412 20.86 -16.95 15.02
C ALA A 412 22.34 -16.82 14.61
N PRO A 413 23.16 -16.04 15.35
CA PRO A 413 24.59 -16.00 15.10
C PRO A 413 25.16 -17.42 15.31
N ALA A 414 25.99 -17.89 14.38
CA ALA A 414 26.63 -19.19 14.50
C ALA A 414 27.38 -19.28 15.84
N ALA A 415 27.00 -20.24 16.69
CA ALA A 415 27.47 -20.36 18.07
C ALA A 415 29.01 -20.44 18.19
N GLY A 416 29.73 -20.76 17.11
CA GLY A 416 31.19 -20.82 17.07
C GLY A 416 31.92 -19.51 16.77
N SER A 417 31.26 -18.46 16.26
CA SER A 417 31.97 -17.24 15.83
C SER A 417 32.32 -16.29 17.00
N ALA A 418 31.61 -16.35 18.12
CA ALA A 418 31.85 -15.47 19.26
C ALA A 418 32.94 -15.98 20.21
N ALA A 419 33.28 -17.28 20.15
CA ALA A 419 34.21 -17.92 21.08
C ALA A 419 35.67 -18.01 20.57
N ALA A 420 35.95 -17.70 19.31
CA ALA A 420 37.31 -17.78 18.75
C ALA A 420 38.23 -16.60 19.14
N GLY A 421 37.81 -15.75 20.07
CA GLY A 421 38.53 -14.52 20.50
C GLY A 421 39.44 -14.63 21.74
N GLY A 422 39.59 -15.81 22.34
CA GLY A 422 40.53 -16.03 23.45
C GLY A 422 40.49 -17.48 23.87
N GLU A 423 41.60 -18.22 23.89
CA GLU A 423 42.44 -18.25 25.09
C GLU A 423 43.93 -18.57 24.86
N ASN A 424 44.45 -18.64 23.62
CA ASN A 424 45.87 -19.01 23.41
C ASN A 424 46.64 -17.98 22.57
N GLY A 425 47.47 -17.17 23.22
CA GLY A 425 48.42 -16.30 22.51
C GLY A 425 49.10 -15.20 23.33
N GLU A 426 49.76 -15.52 24.44
CA GLU A 426 50.86 -14.68 24.94
C GLU A 426 52.00 -14.67 23.90
N ARG A 427 52.07 -13.65 23.03
CA ARG A 427 53.29 -12.96 22.54
C ARG A 427 53.06 -12.28 21.19
N ALA A 428 53.64 -11.08 21.11
CA ALA A 428 53.93 -10.29 19.92
C ALA A 428 52.78 -9.50 19.29
N GLY A 429 52.51 -8.33 19.90
CA GLY A 429 52.66 -7.05 19.21
C GLY A 429 51.74 -6.78 18.01
N GLU A 430 50.45 -6.62 18.26
CA GLU A 430 49.58 -5.83 17.38
C GLU A 430 49.00 -4.67 18.19
N THR A 431 49.43 -3.46 17.83
CA THR A 431 49.22 -2.22 18.55
C THR A 431 47.76 -1.78 18.53
N ARG A 432 47.00 -2.25 19.52
CA ARG A 432 45.73 -1.65 19.92
C ARG A 432 46.04 -0.38 20.71
N THR A 433 45.89 0.78 20.09
CA THR A 433 46.20 2.09 20.67
C THR A 433 45.28 2.38 21.87
N THR A 434 45.75 2.06 23.07
CA THR A 434 45.19 2.58 24.32
C THR A 434 45.56 4.05 24.45
N TYR A 435 44.58 4.95 24.31
CA TYR A 435 44.77 6.38 24.51
C TYR A 435 44.85 6.68 26.01
N THR A 436 46.05 6.78 26.56
CA THR A 436 46.28 7.26 27.94
C THR A 436 46.55 8.78 27.89
N HIS A 437 45.58 9.57 28.33
CA HIS A 437 45.72 11.03 28.47
C HIS A 437 46.36 11.37 29.84
N THR A 438 47.54 11.98 29.84
CA THR A 438 48.32 12.34 31.04
C THR A 438 48.25 13.83 31.42
N GLY A 439 47.21 14.56 31.02
CA GLY A 439 46.99 15.97 31.40
C GLY A 439 46.05 16.16 32.61
N PRO A 440 45.95 17.40 33.16
CA PRO A 440 45.05 17.74 34.26
C PRO A 440 43.61 17.29 33.97
N ARG A 441 42.85 16.87 34.99
CA ARG A 441 41.52 16.25 34.85
C ARG A 441 40.51 17.06 34.01
N HIS A 442 40.71 18.38 33.87
CA HIS A 442 39.87 19.30 33.10
C HIS A 442 40.26 19.37 31.60
N ALA A 443 41.42 18.84 31.22
CA ALA A 443 41.96 18.83 29.86
C ALA A 443 41.83 17.45 29.17
N ALA A 444 41.32 16.43 29.87
CA ALA A 444 41.06 15.14 29.25
C ALA A 444 39.94 15.27 28.21
N PRO A 445 40.17 14.87 26.95
CA PRO A 445 39.09 14.82 25.98
C PRO A 445 38.00 13.89 26.51
N VAL A 446 36.73 14.32 26.40
CA VAL A 446 35.56 13.57 26.87
C VAL A 446 35.64 12.15 26.30
N ALA A 447 35.69 11.15 27.18
CA ALA A 447 35.82 9.75 26.80
C ALA A 447 34.68 9.35 25.85
N GLY A 448 34.99 9.13 24.57
CA GLY A 448 34.02 8.66 23.57
C GLY A 448 34.08 9.28 22.16
N SER A 449 35.02 10.17 21.82
CA SER A 449 35.12 10.72 20.46
C SER A 449 35.79 9.81 19.42
N GLY A 450 36.26 8.62 19.83
CA GLY A 450 36.82 7.60 18.93
C GLY A 450 35.77 6.56 18.55
N SER A 451 34.86 6.91 17.64
CA SER A 451 34.04 5.95 16.89
C SER A 451 34.24 6.23 15.41
N ASP A 452 34.77 5.24 14.71
CA ASP A 452 35.07 5.21 13.27
C ASP A 452 33.81 5.34 12.40
N HIS A 453 33.17 6.51 12.41
CA HIS A 453 32.15 6.90 11.44
C HIS A 453 32.45 8.23 10.73
N SER A 454 33.62 8.83 10.96
CA SER A 454 34.01 10.13 10.36
C SER A 454 35.06 10.04 9.23
N LEU A 455 35.13 8.92 8.51
CA LEU A 455 35.98 8.77 7.31
C LEU A 455 35.23 8.36 6.02
N LEU A 456 33.90 8.54 5.98
CA LEU A 456 33.09 8.27 4.78
C LEU A 456 32.41 9.52 4.20
N GLY A 457 32.92 10.73 4.53
CA GLY A 457 32.32 12.01 4.12
C GLY A 457 33.11 12.85 3.12
N GLN A 458 34.34 12.47 2.75
CA GLN A 458 35.15 13.26 1.81
C GLN A 458 35.94 12.33 0.89
N MET A 459 35.33 11.93 -0.23
CA MET A 459 35.97 11.75 -1.55
C MET A 459 34.99 11.07 -2.53
N SER A 460 34.10 11.86 -3.16
CA SER A 460 33.63 11.64 -4.53
C SER A 460 32.63 12.72 -4.92
N ARG A 461 33.15 13.86 -5.36
CA ARG A 461 32.44 14.79 -6.23
C ARG A 461 33.33 15.08 -7.43
N THR A 462 33.23 14.25 -8.47
CA THR A 462 33.36 14.71 -9.86
C THR A 462 32.59 13.76 -10.80
N SER A 463 31.71 14.34 -11.62
CA SER A 463 30.89 13.76 -12.70
C SER A 463 29.80 12.78 -12.24
N GLY A 464 28.54 12.82 -12.66
CA GLY A 464 27.87 13.57 -13.73
C GLY A 464 26.77 12.67 -14.31
N GLY A 465 25.51 12.95 -13.98
CA GLY A 465 24.33 12.52 -14.75
C GLY A 465 23.75 11.14 -14.46
N SER A 466 22.61 11.11 -13.74
CA SER A 466 21.43 10.25 -13.93
C SER A 466 20.70 10.10 -12.59
N GLY A 467 19.52 10.73 -12.47
CA GLY A 467 18.68 10.71 -11.27
C GLY A 467 17.93 9.39 -11.11
N GLY A 468 18.66 8.32 -10.78
CA GLY A 468 18.07 7.07 -10.30
C GLY A 468 17.88 7.14 -8.79
N GLU A 469 16.65 6.94 -8.31
CA GLU A 469 16.32 6.80 -6.89
C GLU A 469 17.11 5.62 -6.29
N THR A 470 18.24 5.90 -5.64
CA THR A 470 18.92 4.91 -4.78
C THR A 470 18.10 4.78 -3.51
N SER A 471 17.26 3.74 -3.44
CA SER A 471 16.56 3.38 -2.22
C SER A 471 17.58 3.20 -1.08
N PRO A 472 17.33 3.73 0.13
CA PRO A 472 18.24 3.53 1.26
C PRO A 472 18.36 2.02 1.52
N SER A 473 19.54 1.46 1.24
CA SER A 473 19.84 0.05 1.49
C SER A 473 19.70 -0.21 2.98
N SER A 474 18.81 -1.13 3.35
CA SER A 474 18.61 -1.54 4.74
C SER A 474 19.94 -1.99 5.36
N SER A 475 20.08 -1.77 6.66
CA SER A 475 21.19 -2.23 7.51
C SER A 475 21.47 -3.74 7.45
N PHE A 476 20.59 -4.50 6.78
CA PHE A 476 20.79 -5.91 6.41
C PHE A 476 21.88 -6.14 5.33
N SER A 477 22.30 -5.10 4.58
CA SER A 477 23.23 -5.29 3.45
C SER A 477 24.67 -5.63 3.85
N SER A 478 25.02 -5.51 5.13
CA SER A 478 26.38 -5.84 5.62
C SER A 478 26.59 -7.34 5.86
N ILE A 479 25.52 -8.14 5.93
CA ILE A 479 25.62 -9.59 6.04
C ILE A 479 25.94 -10.13 4.64
N PRO A 480 27.01 -10.94 4.46
CA PRO A 480 27.29 -11.57 3.17
C PRO A 480 26.04 -12.29 2.68
N ALA A 481 25.71 -12.13 1.40
CA ALA A 481 24.47 -12.62 0.80
C ALA A 481 24.44 -14.17 0.77
N THR A 482 24.15 -14.78 1.91
CA THR A 482 23.92 -16.22 2.03
C THR A 482 22.65 -16.60 1.26
N PRO A 483 22.54 -17.83 0.74
CA PRO A 483 21.30 -18.32 0.13
C PRO A 483 20.09 -18.14 1.07
N VAL A 484 20.35 -18.34 2.36
CA VAL A 484 19.42 -18.16 3.47
C VAL A 484 18.89 -16.73 3.57
N SER A 485 19.77 -15.72 3.53
CA SER A 485 19.34 -14.32 3.58
C SER A 485 18.55 -13.91 2.34
N LYS A 486 18.93 -14.41 1.15
CA LYS A 486 18.17 -14.21 -0.09
C LYS A 486 16.78 -14.84 -0.01
N LEU A 487 16.66 -16.02 0.62
CA LEU A 487 15.37 -16.68 0.80
C LEU A 487 14.46 -15.90 1.77
N LEU A 488 15.00 -15.43 2.91
CA LEU A 488 14.27 -14.56 3.83
C LEU A 488 13.84 -13.25 3.18
N GLU A 489 14.73 -12.62 2.41
CA GLU A 489 14.41 -11.45 1.60
C GLU A 489 13.31 -11.78 0.57
N SER A 490 13.33 -12.98 -0.03
CA SER A 490 12.29 -13.43 -0.94
C SER A 490 10.92 -13.63 -0.27
N TRP A 491 10.89 -13.79 1.06
CA TRP A 491 9.69 -13.85 1.88
C TRP A 491 9.25 -12.47 2.41
N GLY A 492 9.98 -11.41 2.06
CA GLY A 492 9.70 -10.03 2.47
C GLY A 492 10.24 -9.66 3.85
N VAL A 493 11.06 -10.52 4.48
CA VAL A 493 11.68 -10.22 5.78
C VAL A 493 12.57 -8.97 5.64
N GLY A 494 12.43 -8.02 6.56
CA GLY A 494 13.15 -6.74 6.53
C GLY A 494 12.61 -5.71 5.51
N GLN A 495 11.55 -6.01 4.75
CA GLN A 495 11.04 -5.11 3.70
C GLN A 495 9.97 -4.11 4.15
N LEU A 496 9.52 -4.16 5.41
CA LEU A 496 8.75 -3.04 5.97
C LEU A 496 9.68 -1.82 6.07
N HIS A 497 9.59 -0.92 5.11
CA HIS A 497 10.41 0.29 5.07
C HIS A 497 9.82 1.41 5.92
N ARG A 498 8.49 1.43 6.09
CA ARG A 498 7.83 2.55 6.76
C ARG A 498 6.56 2.17 7.50
N LEU A 499 6.48 2.58 8.76
CA LEU A 499 5.27 2.63 9.57
C LEU A 499 5.06 4.07 10.03
N GLN A 500 4.05 4.75 9.49
CA GLN A 500 3.77 6.14 9.84
C GLN A 500 2.48 6.23 10.66
N LEU A 501 2.57 6.81 11.84
CA LEU A 501 1.43 7.04 12.72
C LEU A 501 1.20 8.54 12.81
N CYS A 502 0.07 9.01 12.28
CA CYS A 502 -0.29 10.42 12.25
C CYS A 502 -1.51 10.66 13.12
N TRP A 503 -1.48 11.77 13.85
CA TRP A 503 -2.60 12.28 14.62
C TRP A 503 -2.57 13.79 14.58
N ASP A 504 -3.74 14.41 14.43
CA ASP A 504 -3.85 15.86 14.55
C ASP A 504 -4.31 16.17 15.97
N PRO A 505 -3.57 16.99 16.73
CA PRO A 505 -4.12 17.59 17.94
C PRO A 505 -5.36 18.41 17.52
N PRO A 506 -6.45 18.42 18.32
CA PRO A 506 -7.53 19.35 18.04
C PRO A 506 -6.92 20.75 17.94
N ALA A 507 -7.29 21.53 16.91
CA ALA A 507 -6.97 22.94 16.93
C ALA A 507 -7.48 23.45 18.28
N SER A 508 -6.57 23.91 19.14
CA SER A 508 -6.98 24.54 20.38
C SER A 508 -7.91 25.65 19.92
N SER A 509 -9.18 25.55 20.30
CA SER A 509 -10.14 26.59 20.01
C SER A 509 -9.69 27.78 20.83
N SER A 510 -8.71 28.53 20.32
CA SER A 510 -8.38 29.87 20.77
C SER A 510 -9.59 30.69 20.38
N THR A 511 -10.61 30.58 21.22
CA THR A 511 -11.79 31.43 21.21
C THR A 511 -11.26 32.82 21.51
N SER A 512 -10.74 33.49 20.48
CA SER A 512 -10.57 34.93 20.50
C SER A 512 -11.98 35.51 20.47
N SER A 513 -12.64 35.47 21.62
CA SER A 513 -13.81 36.27 21.93
C SER A 513 -13.36 37.72 21.99
N SER A 514 -13.08 38.32 20.83
CA SER A 514 -13.02 39.77 20.69
C SER A 514 -14.46 40.27 20.80
N SER A 515 -14.89 40.53 22.04
CA SER A 515 -16.08 41.31 22.32
C SER A 515 -15.91 42.70 21.71
N SER A 516 -16.50 42.92 20.53
CA SER A 516 -16.59 44.26 19.95
C SER A 516 -17.74 45.02 20.60
N THR A 517 -17.41 45.84 21.59
CA THR A 517 -18.26 46.94 22.08
C THR A 517 -18.24 48.06 21.04
N PRO A 518 -19.38 48.64 20.60
CA PRO A 518 -19.38 49.78 19.69
C PRO A 518 -19.44 51.08 20.49
N ALA A 519 -18.39 51.90 20.46
CA ALA A 519 -18.47 53.28 20.96
C ALA A 519 -17.50 54.23 20.22
N ALA A 520 -18.12 55.08 19.42
CA ALA A 520 -17.82 56.47 19.06
C ALA A 520 -16.44 57.09 19.39
N ALA A 521 -15.83 57.60 18.31
CA ALA A 521 -15.35 58.97 18.10
C ALA A 521 -14.25 59.62 18.99
N SER A 522 -13.30 60.20 18.26
CA SER A 522 -12.62 61.51 18.46
C SER A 522 -11.36 61.65 19.34
N THR A 523 -10.23 61.76 18.61
CA THR A 523 -9.12 62.76 18.68
C THR A 523 -8.07 62.72 19.83
N PRO A 524 -6.80 63.13 19.55
CA PRO A 524 -5.62 62.86 20.40
C PRO A 524 -5.04 64.11 21.09
N ALA A 525 -4.26 63.90 22.16
CA ALA A 525 -3.23 64.80 22.70
C ALA A 525 -2.43 64.01 23.76
N ALA A 526 -1.14 63.73 23.59
CA ALA A 526 0.06 64.59 23.72
C ALA A 526 0.73 64.46 25.11
N ALA A 527 2.03 64.13 25.08
CA ALA A 527 3.08 64.39 26.10
C ALA A 527 2.93 63.69 27.47
N ALA A 528 3.96 63.33 28.23
CA ALA A 528 5.42 63.27 28.08
C ALA A 528 5.98 62.55 29.34
N ALA A 529 7.24 62.15 29.25
CA ALA A 529 8.24 62.04 30.33
C ALA A 529 8.17 60.86 31.33
N GLY A 530 9.34 60.26 31.54
CA GLY A 530 9.64 59.36 32.67
C GLY A 530 10.74 58.37 32.34
N ALA A 531 12.00 58.79 32.53
CA ALA A 531 13.21 57.97 32.45
C ALA A 531 13.48 57.20 33.76
N VAL A 532 14.60 56.45 33.76
CA VAL A 532 15.34 55.78 34.87
C VAL A 532 15.11 54.25 34.86
N GLU A 533 16.00 53.48 34.21
CA GLU A 533 17.26 52.90 34.74
C GLU A 533 17.07 52.01 35.98
N GLU A 534 17.15 50.69 35.78
CA GLU A 534 17.72 49.80 36.80
C GLU A 534 18.46 48.66 36.09
N GLU A 535 19.76 48.68 36.31
CA GLU A 535 20.79 47.72 35.93
C GLU A 535 21.09 46.87 37.17
N GLN A 536 21.01 45.54 37.09
CA GLN A 536 22.03 44.60 37.60
C GLN A 536 21.57 43.12 37.69
N ASP A 537 22.47 42.29 37.15
CA ASP A 537 22.96 41.00 37.67
C ASP A 537 22.00 39.80 37.83
N ALA A 538 22.24 38.75 37.03
CA ALA A 538 23.14 37.65 37.41
C ALA A 538 22.82 36.35 36.65
N GLU A 539 23.91 35.70 36.25
CA GLU A 539 24.13 34.28 35.93
C GLU A 539 23.00 33.27 36.14
N ASP A 540 22.71 32.47 35.10
CA ASP A 540 22.68 30.99 35.22
C ASP A 540 22.66 30.33 33.82
N VAL A 541 23.84 30.04 33.26
CA VAL A 541 23.98 29.29 32.01
C VAL A 541 24.06 27.80 32.37
N TRP A 542 22.90 27.13 32.36
CA TRP A 542 22.83 25.67 32.43
C TRP A 542 23.43 25.03 31.16
N PRO A 543 24.17 23.91 31.28
CA PRO A 543 24.71 23.22 30.13
C PRO A 543 23.55 22.65 29.30
N ARG A 544 23.38 23.16 28.08
CA ARG A 544 22.44 22.61 27.10
C ARG A 544 22.81 21.15 26.83
N GLU A 545 21.93 20.23 27.25
CA GLU A 545 21.95 18.85 26.78
C GLU A 545 21.97 18.84 25.25
N ARG A 546 22.86 18.02 24.69
CA ARG A 546 22.87 17.76 23.25
C ARG A 546 21.57 17.06 22.87
N SER A 547 20.77 17.74 22.07
CA SER A 547 19.54 17.26 21.46
C SER A 547 19.77 16.00 20.64
N ASP A 548 19.05 14.94 20.98
CA ASP A 548 19.10 13.62 20.37
C ASP A 548 18.31 13.58 19.05
N VAL A 549 18.78 12.79 18.07
CA VAL A 549 18.39 12.80 16.64
C VAL A 549 16.89 12.56 16.36
N TRP A 550 16.12 12.09 17.35
CA TRP A 550 14.66 11.88 17.21
C TRP A 550 13.85 13.18 17.22
N THR A 551 14.31 14.26 17.86
CA THR A 551 13.53 15.51 17.95
C THR A 551 13.81 16.51 16.83
N SER A 552 14.77 16.23 15.94
CA SER A 552 15.28 17.22 14.97
C SER A 552 15.31 16.68 13.52
N THR A 553 14.14 16.57 12.89
CA THR A 553 13.99 16.78 11.43
C THR A 553 12.69 17.51 11.11
N SER A 554 12.50 18.70 11.69
CA SER A 554 11.67 19.76 11.12
C SER A 554 12.19 21.16 11.49
N SER A 555 13.49 21.32 11.64
CA SER A 555 14.17 22.62 11.85
C SER A 555 15.16 22.87 10.73
N GLY A 556 14.61 23.09 9.54
CA GLY A 556 15.30 23.64 8.38
C GLY A 556 14.66 24.96 7.96
N SER A 557 14.70 25.98 8.81
CA SER A 557 14.73 27.40 8.39
C SER A 557 15.14 28.27 9.57
N GLY A 558 15.99 29.27 9.28
CA GLY A 558 16.87 29.94 10.22
C GLY A 558 16.22 30.87 11.25
N LEU A 559 16.99 31.03 12.33
CA LEU A 559 17.15 32.19 13.20
C LEU A 559 16.19 33.37 12.97
N LEU A 560 15.42 33.68 14.03
CA LEU A 560 14.72 34.95 14.23
C LEU A 560 15.71 36.14 14.14
N PRO A 561 15.34 37.24 13.46
CA PRO A 561 15.78 38.57 13.87
C PRO A 561 14.63 39.30 14.57
N LEU A 562 14.96 39.88 15.72
CA LEU A 562 14.22 40.92 16.44
C LEU A 562 13.63 41.97 15.48
N VAL A 563 12.34 42.25 15.64
CA VAL A 563 11.60 43.30 14.93
C VAL A 563 11.89 44.67 15.57
N PHE A 564 12.41 45.60 14.78
CA PHE A 564 12.31 47.06 14.98
C PHE A 564 11.57 47.67 13.76
N PRO A 565 10.95 48.87 13.87
CA PRO A 565 9.89 49.36 12.96
C PRO A 565 10.40 49.88 11.60
N PRO A 566 9.52 50.10 10.61
CA PRO A 566 9.88 50.00 9.19
C PRO A 566 10.42 51.31 8.62
N THR A 567 11.38 51.17 7.70
CA THR A 567 11.67 52.17 6.66
C THR A 567 11.37 51.59 5.29
N ASN A 568 10.63 52.37 4.50
CA ASN A 568 10.19 52.10 3.14
C ASN A 568 11.32 51.65 2.21
N SER A 569 11.12 50.55 1.49
CA SER A 569 11.56 50.44 0.10
C SER A 569 10.81 49.31 -0.62
N SER A 570 10.41 49.63 -1.83
CA SER A 570 9.54 48.87 -2.72
C SER A 570 10.38 47.98 -3.63
N SER A 571 10.01 46.71 -3.75
CA SER A 571 10.19 45.96 -5.00
C SER A 571 9.25 44.76 -5.03
N SER A 572 8.44 44.75 -6.08
CA SER A 572 7.40 43.79 -6.40
C SER A 572 7.98 42.58 -7.13
N SER A 573 7.78 41.38 -6.59
CA SER A 573 7.64 40.17 -7.42
C SER A 573 6.77 39.14 -6.70
N SER A 574 5.63 38.85 -7.31
CA SER A 574 4.57 38.00 -6.78
C SER A 574 4.78 36.55 -7.19
N SER A 575 5.01 35.67 -6.22
CA SER A 575 4.71 34.24 -6.33
C SER A 575 4.20 33.74 -4.98
N SER A 576 2.88 33.58 -4.88
CA SER A 576 2.18 33.18 -3.67
C SER A 576 2.13 31.65 -3.57
N ALA A 577 3.09 31.07 -2.87
CA ALA A 577 2.93 29.76 -2.24
C ALA A 577 2.85 30.02 -0.73
N THR A 578 1.63 30.16 -0.21
CA THR A 578 1.33 30.25 1.22
C THR A 578 1.59 28.90 1.88
N GLY A 579 2.86 28.59 2.15
CA GLY A 579 3.25 27.55 3.10
C GLY A 579 2.98 28.03 4.51
N GLY A 580 1.71 27.98 4.94
CA GLY A 580 1.35 28.19 6.33
C GLY A 580 1.92 27.06 7.16
N GLY A 581 3.06 27.28 7.82
CA GLY A 581 3.61 26.32 8.78
C GLY A 581 2.57 26.06 9.85
N ALA A 582 1.98 24.87 9.84
CA ALA A 582 1.04 24.45 10.86
C ALA A 582 1.76 24.52 12.22
N VAL A 583 1.28 25.39 13.12
CA VAL A 583 1.77 25.44 14.50
C VAL A 583 1.45 24.09 15.12
N VAL A 584 2.49 23.27 15.31
CA VAL A 584 2.35 21.97 15.97
C VAL A 584 2.00 22.23 17.42
N ASP A 585 0.86 21.69 17.89
CA ASP A 585 0.46 21.79 19.29
C ASP A 585 1.51 21.10 20.18
N ALA A 586 1.94 21.78 21.25
CA ALA A 586 2.91 21.26 22.21
C ALA A 586 2.45 19.92 22.81
N SER A 587 1.14 19.73 22.99
CA SER A 587 0.58 18.48 23.52
C SER A 587 0.88 17.27 22.63
N SER A 588 0.83 17.46 21.31
CA SER A 588 1.12 16.41 20.32
C SER A 588 2.61 16.04 20.32
N ALA A 589 3.48 17.03 20.50
CA ALA A 589 4.93 16.80 20.58
C ALA A 589 5.31 16.04 21.87
N VAL A 590 4.68 16.36 23.00
CA VAL A 590 4.88 15.65 24.27
C VAL A 590 4.45 14.18 24.14
N PHE A 591 3.24 13.92 23.61
CA PHE A 591 2.79 12.55 23.40
C PHE A 591 3.69 11.78 22.43
N ALA A 592 4.18 12.43 21.36
CA ALA A 592 5.14 11.80 20.45
C ALA A 592 6.42 11.36 21.16
N ALA A 593 6.96 12.21 22.05
CA ALA A 593 8.16 11.93 22.83
C ALA A 593 7.92 10.81 23.86
N GLU A 594 6.82 10.86 24.62
CA GLU A 594 6.45 9.80 25.56
C GLU A 594 6.26 8.45 24.86
N PHE A 595 5.62 8.47 23.69
CA PHE A 595 5.40 7.25 22.91
C PHE A 595 6.69 6.68 22.34
N ALA A 596 7.57 7.55 21.84
CA ALA A 596 8.92 7.23 21.44
C ALA A 596 9.72 6.54 22.57
N ASP A 597 9.67 7.09 23.77
CA ASP A 597 10.36 6.56 24.93
C ASP A 597 9.75 5.25 25.44
N SER A 598 8.42 5.12 25.42
CA SER A 598 7.72 3.87 25.72
C SER A 598 8.15 2.74 24.79
N ILE A 599 8.29 3.02 23.49
CA ILE A 599 8.83 2.06 22.52
C ILE A 599 10.28 1.71 22.87
N ARG A 600 11.15 2.70 23.10
CA ARG A 600 12.56 2.44 23.48
C ARG A 600 12.68 1.59 24.74
N HIS A 601 11.88 1.89 25.76
CA HIS A 601 11.89 1.17 27.02
C HIS A 601 11.41 -0.27 26.83
N LEU A 602 10.28 -0.47 26.15
CA LEU A 602 9.67 -1.79 25.97
C LEU A 602 10.57 -2.75 25.17
N TYR A 603 11.33 -2.26 24.21
CA TYR A 603 12.22 -3.09 23.37
C TYR A 603 13.71 -2.98 23.73
N GLY A 604 14.04 -2.27 24.81
CA GLY A 604 15.42 -2.13 25.31
C GLY A 604 16.36 -1.41 24.33
N TRP A 605 15.92 -0.32 23.69
CA TRP A 605 16.75 0.49 22.78
C TRP A 605 17.34 1.76 23.42
N THR A 606 17.21 1.95 24.74
CA THR A 606 17.85 3.08 25.41
C THR A 606 19.38 2.84 25.54
N GLN A 607 20.22 3.85 25.23
CA GLN A 607 21.69 3.74 25.34
C GLN A 607 22.15 3.28 26.74
N MET A 608 21.37 3.64 27.78
CA MET A 608 21.63 3.25 29.16
C MET A 608 21.49 1.74 29.38
N THR A 609 20.60 1.06 28.64
CA THR A 609 20.48 -0.40 28.67
C THR A 609 21.51 -1.10 27.79
N GLN A 610 22.19 -0.45 26.84
CA GLN A 610 23.25 -1.11 26.06
C GLN A 610 24.55 -1.27 26.86
N ARG A 611 24.87 -0.28 27.71
CA ARG A 611 26.00 -0.35 28.66
C ARG A 611 25.67 -1.24 29.87
N GLN A 612 24.41 -1.29 30.29
CA GLN A 612 23.94 -2.27 31.28
C GLN A 612 23.71 -3.67 30.70
N ARG A 613 23.45 -3.86 29.40
CA ARG A 613 23.32 -5.18 28.73
C ARG A 613 24.57 -6.03 28.83
N TRP A 614 25.74 -5.39 28.86
CA TRP A 614 27.00 -6.11 29.02
C TRP A 614 27.27 -6.50 30.49
N ILE A 615 26.71 -5.74 31.45
CA ILE A 615 26.81 -6.03 32.89
C ILE A 615 25.66 -6.94 33.36
N ALA A 616 24.53 -6.93 32.64
CA ALA A 616 23.32 -7.70 32.90
C ALA A 616 23.05 -8.69 31.74
N SER A 617 24.06 -9.44 31.32
CA SER A 617 23.92 -10.65 30.49
C SER A 617 23.15 -11.79 31.20
N GLN A 618 22.45 -11.48 32.30
CA GLN A 618 21.50 -12.28 33.09
C GLN A 618 20.17 -11.51 33.29
N GLY A 619 19.93 -10.44 32.53
CA GLY A 619 18.83 -9.51 32.73
C GLY A 619 17.53 -9.98 32.10
N GLU A 620 16.72 -10.60 32.96
CA GLU A 620 15.30 -11.02 32.89
C GLU A 620 14.31 -10.25 31.97
N TYR A 621 14.70 -9.10 31.40
CA TYR A 621 13.86 -8.26 30.54
C TYR A 621 14.07 -8.53 29.04
N VAL A 622 15.33 -8.73 28.58
CA VAL A 622 15.59 -9.25 27.22
C VAL A 622 15.10 -10.70 27.16
N ASP A 623 15.39 -11.47 28.21
CA ASP A 623 14.81 -12.80 28.41
C ASP A 623 13.28 -12.77 28.56
N ARG A 624 12.61 -11.65 28.89
CA ARG A 624 11.13 -11.56 28.87
C ARG A 624 10.55 -11.24 27.50
N ILE A 625 11.32 -10.61 26.63
CA ILE A 625 10.94 -10.43 25.21
C ILE A 625 11.23 -11.72 24.46
N GLU A 626 12.35 -12.38 24.76
CA GLU A 626 12.76 -13.67 24.20
C GLU A 626 11.97 -14.86 24.80
N ALA A 627 11.71 -14.92 26.11
CA ALA A 627 10.75 -15.85 26.72
C ALA A 627 9.30 -15.41 26.53
N GLY A 628 9.07 -14.19 26.04
CA GLY A 628 7.77 -13.65 25.67
C GLY A 628 7.29 -14.08 24.30
N PHE A 629 7.99 -14.98 23.61
CA PHE A 629 7.42 -15.74 22.50
C PHE A 629 6.46 -16.77 23.08
N THR A 630 5.19 -16.61 22.77
CA THR A 630 4.17 -17.55 23.19
C THR A 630 4.53 -18.95 22.68
N ALA A 631 4.02 -20.01 23.32
CA ALA A 631 4.18 -21.37 22.80
C ALA A 631 3.72 -21.46 21.31
N SER A 632 2.73 -20.65 20.95
CA SER A 632 2.26 -20.47 19.57
C SER A 632 3.35 -19.89 18.65
N ASP A 633 4.06 -18.83 19.08
CA ASP A 633 5.14 -18.23 18.29
C ASP A 633 6.30 -19.20 18.06
N ASN A 634 6.66 -19.98 19.08
CA ASN A 634 7.70 -21.01 18.98
C ASN A 634 7.29 -22.16 18.06
N ALA A 635 6.02 -22.58 18.12
CA ALA A 635 5.45 -23.57 17.21
C ALA A 635 5.39 -23.04 15.77
N ALA A 636 5.02 -21.77 15.58
CA ALA A 636 5.06 -21.11 14.27
C ALA A 636 6.49 -21.04 13.73
N LEU A 637 7.45 -20.62 14.55
CA LEU A 637 8.86 -20.54 14.16
C LEU A 637 9.44 -21.92 13.81
N SER A 638 9.09 -22.96 14.55
CA SER A 638 9.52 -24.33 14.26
C SER A 638 8.98 -24.82 12.90
N ARG A 639 7.71 -24.53 12.60
CA ARG A 639 7.11 -24.85 11.29
C ARG A 639 7.74 -24.06 10.15
N ILE A 640 8.02 -22.78 10.39
CA ILE A 640 8.72 -21.92 9.42
C ILE A 640 10.13 -22.46 9.18
N GLN A 641 10.86 -22.85 10.23
CA GLN A 641 12.20 -23.47 10.13
C GLN A 641 12.16 -24.76 9.31
N GLU A 642 11.19 -25.64 9.56
CA GLU A 642 11.05 -26.89 8.80
C GLU A 642 10.79 -26.60 7.31
N ARG A 643 9.88 -25.67 7.01
CA ARG A 643 9.59 -25.27 5.63
C ARG A 643 10.80 -24.64 4.94
N PHE A 644 11.50 -23.78 5.67
CA PHE A 644 12.69 -23.07 5.22
C PHE A 644 13.82 -24.04 4.85
N THR A 645 14.13 -24.99 5.75
CA THR A 645 15.14 -26.03 5.50
C THR A 645 14.76 -26.93 4.33
N ARG A 646 13.47 -27.26 4.16
CA ARG A 646 12.98 -28.02 2.99
C ARG A 646 13.20 -27.24 1.69
N GLN A 647 12.81 -25.97 1.64
CA GLN A 647 12.97 -25.15 0.44
C GLN A 647 14.43 -24.96 0.05
N LEU A 648 15.34 -24.78 1.02
CA LEU A 648 16.77 -24.70 0.75
C LEU A 648 17.33 -26.00 0.16
N ARG A 649 16.86 -27.17 0.62
CA ARG A 649 17.23 -28.47 0.04
C ARG A 649 16.75 -28.57 -1.40
N ASP A 650 15.51 -28.17 -1.68
CA ASP A 650 14.94 -28.21 -3.04
C ASP A 650 15.71 -27.30 -4.01
N GLU A 651 16.04 -26.06 -3.60
CA GLU A 651 16.86 -25.15 -4.41
C GLU A 651 18.28 -25.66 -4.60
N SER A 652 18.86 -26.31 -3.57
CA SER A 652 20.19 -26.92 -3.66
C SER A 652 20.20 -28.11 -4.61
N LEU A 653 19.17 -28.96 -4.61
CA LEU A 653 19.02 -30.08 -5.56
C LEU A 653 18.88 -29.60 -7.00
N LEU A 654 18.17 -28.49 -7.23
CA LEU A 654 18.06 -27.87 -8.55
C LEU A 654 19.38 -27.24 -9.02
N ALA A 655 20.20 -26.72 -8.10
CA ALA A 655 21.50 -26.14 -8.41
C ALA A 655 22.60 -27.21 -8.58
N ALA A 656 22.53 -28.31 -7.83
CA ALA A 656 23.49 -29.41 -7.83
C ALA A 656 23.19 -30.41 -8.97
N ALA A 657 23.47 -30.00 -10.21
CA ALA A 657 23.69 -30.94 -11.31
C ALA A 657 24.88 -31.89 -10.95
N PRO A 658 24.91 -33.16 -11.41
CA PRO A 658 25.60 -34.25 -10.74
C PRO A 658 27.12 -34.10 -10.77
N ARG A 659 27.68 -33.49 -9.73
CA ARG A 659 29.09 -33.54 -9.39
C ARG A 659 29.22 -33.87 -7.90
N ALA A 660 28.94 -35.13 -7.59
CA ALA A 660 29.12 -35.72 -6.27
C ALA A 660 30.60 -35.63 -5.86
N THR A 661 30.92 -34.71 -4.96
CA THR A 661 32.19 -34.62 -4.25
C THR A 661 31.91 -34.16 -2.83
N ASP A 662 32.83 -34.42 -1.89
CA ASP A 662 32.71 -34.31 -0.41
C ASP A 662 32.21 -32.96 0.18
N HIS A 663 31.78 -31.99 -0.64
CA HIS A 663 31.22 -30.71 -0.24
C HIS A 663 29.82 -30.79 0.40
N ASP A 664 29.06 -31.88 0.19
CA ASP A 664 27.68 -32.00 0.71
C ASP A 664 27.62 -32.10 2.24
N ALA A 665 28.63 -32.72 2.88
CA ALA A 665 28.68 -32.85 4.34
C ALA A 665 28.92 -31.49 5.04
N ALA A 666 29.75 -30.63 4.45
CA ALA A 666 30.00 -29.28 4.98
C ALA A 666 28.78 -28.36 4.80
N ALA A 667 28.04 -28.50 3.70
CA ALA A 667 26.80 -27.76 3.47
C ALA A 667 25.68 -28.17 4.45
N ALA A 668 25.57 -29.46 4.76
CA ALA A 668 24.62 -29.95 5.76
C ALA A 668 24.93 -29.42 7.18
N ALA A 669 26.20 -29.40 7.58
CA ALA A 669 26.62 -28.81 8.86
C ALA A 669 26.40 -27.29 8.92
N ALA A 670 26.60 -26.58 7.81
CA ALA A 670 26.30 -25.15 7.72
C ALA A 670 24.79 -24.87 7.84
N ALA A 671 23.93 -25.70 7.25
CA ALA A 671 22.49 -25.56 7.34
C ALA A 671 21.95 -25.75 8.78
N GLU A 672 22.63 -26.55 9.61
CA GLU A 672 22.27 -26.73 11.02
C GLU A 672 22.61 -25.50 11.88
N SER A 673 23.54 -24.65 11.41
CA SER A 673 23.90 -23.39 12.08
C SER A 673 22.93 -22.24 11.82
N ASP A 674 22.09 -22.34 10.78
CA ASP A 674 21.14 -21.30 10.36
C ASP A 674 19.77 -21.48 11.03
N ARG A 675 19.75 -21.46 12.36
CA ARG A 675 18.50 -21.48 13.13
C ARG A 675 17.82 -20.11 13.05
N LEU A 676 16.57 -20.07 12.57
CA LEU A 676 15.75 -18.87 12.60
C LEU A 676 15.42 -18.49 14.04
N ARG A 677 15.39 -17.19 14.30
CA ARG A 677 14.93 -16.59 15.56
C ARG A 677 14.12 -15.35 15.24
N TYR A 678 13.33 -14.91 16.21
CA TYR A 678 12.74 -13.58 16.14
C TYR A 678 13.73 -12.53 16.67
N ARG A 679 13.73 -11.37 16.04
CA ARG A 679 14.48 -10.19 16.46
C ARG A 679 13.59 -8.96 16.43
N ALA A 680 13.83 -8.03 17.34
CA ALA A 680 13.20 -6.72 17.31
C ALA A 680 14.01 -5.76 16.43
N ARG A 681 13.40 -5.23 15.37
CA ARG A 681 14.00 -4.23 14.49
C ARG A 681 13.90 -2.82 15.09
N PRO A 682 14.98 -2.03 15.14
CA PRO A 682 14.94 -0.67 15.68
C PRO A 682 13.91 0.22 14.94
N PRO A 683 13.05 0.99 15.65
CA PRO A 683 12.00 1.79 15.05
C PRO A 683 12.56 3.02 14.35
N CYS A 684 13.73 3.50 14.76
CA CYS A 684 14.39 4.65 14.14
C CYS A 684 14.63 4.45 12.64
N GLU A 685 14.62 3.21 12.16
CA GLU A 685 14.79 2.89 10.74
C GLU A 685 13.50 3.00 9.92
N PHE A 686 12.31 2.93 10.54
CA PHE A 686 11.06 2.81 9.79
C PHE A 686 9.81 3.46 10.42
N VAL A 687 9.81 3.79 11.71
CA VAL A 687 8.65 4.37 12.40
C VAL A 687 8.73 5.90 12.38
N SER A 688 7.67 6.53 11.88
CA SER A 688 7.50 7.99 11.86
C SER A 688 6.26 8.38 12.67
N LEU A 689 6.44 9.31 13.60
CA LEU A 689 5.43 9.72 14.56
C LEU A 689 5.05 11.20 14.34
N GLY A 690 3.78 11.47 14.06
CA GLY A 690 3.27 12.82 13.88
C GLY A 690 3.88 13.58 12.70
N GLY A 691 3.93 14.91 12.78
CA GLY A 691 4.66 15.81 11.87
C GLY A 691 4.07 16.01 10.47
N VAL A 692 3.18 15.13 10.02
CA VAL A 692 2.48 15.24 8.73
C VAL A 692 0.99 15.36 8.97
N THR A 693 0.36 16.34 8.32
CA THR A 693 -1.09 16.55 8.39
C THR A 693 -1.84 15.26 8.07
N ALA A 694 -2.73 14.86 8.97
CA ALA A 694 -3.57 13.70 8.76
C ALA A 694 -4.73 14.02 7.81
N ALA A 695 -5.10 13.03 6.99
CA ALA A 695 -6.08 13.22 5.92
C ALA A 695 -7.54 12.99 6.42
N PHE A 696 -7.95 13.67 7.50
CA PHE A 696 -9.28 13.48 8.09
C PHE A 696 -10.41 14.09 7.27
N THR A 697 -10.16 15.23 6.63
CA THR A 697 -11.16 15.84 5.75
C THR A 697 -11.15 15.12 4.41
N LYS A 698 -12.33 15.00 3.80
CA LYS A 698 -12.47 14.45 2.45
C LYS A 698 -11.61 15.20 1.45
N GLN A 699 -11.54 16.53 1.57
CA GLN A 699 -10.72 17.36 0.69
C GLN A 699 -9.24 17.00 0.83
N HIS A 700 -8.71 16.87 2.05
CA HIS A 700 -7.32 16.45 2.25
C HIS A 700 -7.05 15.06 1.67
N ARG A 701 -7.99 14.11 1.77
CA ARG A 701 -7.85 12.79 1.12
C ARG A 701 -7.78 12.91 -0.39
N ILE A 702 -8.63 13.74 -1.00
CA ILE A 702 -8.61 14.01 -2.44
C ILE A 702 -7.27 14.63 -2.84
N ASP A 703 -6.78 15.62 -2.09
CA ASP A 703 -5.52 16.30 -2.39
C ASP A 703 -4.33 15.34 -2.30
N VAL A 704 -4.25 14.53 -1.24
CA VAL A 704 -3.24 13.47 -1.09
C VAL A 704 -3.33 12.46 -2.23
N PHE A 705 -4.53 12.00 -2.57
CA PHE A 705 -4.75 11.05 -3.66
C PHE A 705 -4.32 11.62 -5.01
N LEU A 706 -4.69 12.88 -5.30
CA LEU A 706 -4.35 13.54 -6.55
C LEU A 706 -2.85 13.79 -6.66
N ASP A 707 -2.18 14.20 -5.58
CA ASP A 707 -0.72 14.35 -5.55
C ASP A 707 -0.04 13.02 -5.89
N ARG A 708 -0.45 11.91 -5.26
CA ARG A 708 0.07 10.58 -5.60
C ARG A 708 -0.21 10.15 -7.02
N SER A 709 -1.42 10.40 -7.51
CA SER A 709 -1.82 10.05 -8.88
C SER A 709 -0.93 10.74 -9.95
N ARG A 710 -0.27 11.84 -9.58
CA ARG A 710 0.65 12.62 -10.42
C ARG A 710 2.12 12.24 -10.21
N GLY A 711 2.40 11.20 -9.42
CA GLY A 711 3.76 10.80 -9.03
C GLY A 711 4.36 11.66 -7.91
N GLY A 712 3.55 12.49 -7.25
CA GLY A 712 3.95 13.18 -6.03
C GLY A 712 4.17 12.21 -4.86
N GLN A 713 4.82 12.71 -3.83
CA GLN A 713 5.08 11.96 -2.60
C GLN A 713 3.79 11.62 -1.84
N GLY A 714 2.75 12.42 -2.04
CA GLY A 714 1.50 12.36 -1.31
C GLY A 714 1.75 12.54 0.18
N SER A 715 1.24 11.57 0.94
CA SER A 715 1.38 11.58 2.40
C SER A 715 2.62 10.83 2.90
N TRP A 716 3.49 10.35 2.00
CA TRP A 716 4.77 9.70 2.32
C TRP A 716 5.91 10.69 2.07
N PRO A 717 6.38 11.47 3.05
CA PRO A 717 7.51 12.38 2.80
C PRO A 717 8.72 11.56 2.34
N SER A 718 9.47 12.04 1.35
CA SER A 718 10.69 11.34 0.92
C SER A 718 11.57 11.07 2.13
N THR A 719 12.08 9.84 2.23
CA THR A 719 13.29 9.55 3.00
C THR A 719 14.43 10.34 2.37
N THR A 720 14.57 11.60 2.77
CA THR A 720 15.72 12.45 2.46
C THR A 720 16.91 12.05 3.29
#